data_AF-A0A957LRQ3-F1
#
_entry.id   AF-A0A957LRQ3-F1
#
_cell.length_a   1.000
_cell.length_b   1.000
_cell.length_c   1.000
_cell.angle_alpha   90.00
_cell.angle_beta   90.00
_cell.angle_gamma   90.00
#
_symmetry.space_group_name_H-M   'P 1'
#
loop_
_entity.id
_entity.type
_entity.pdbx_description
1 polymer ?
#
loop_
_entity_poly.entity_id
_entity_poly.type
_entity_poly.pdbx_seq_one_letter_code
_entity_poly.pdbx_strand_id
1 'polypeptide(L)'
;EDGLLRTHVRNTSLSRLGAMTIVGFEVECFVGDELVFDMTTTFGFFPAAALASQAGLPVTDALRARLAEPSDFRRELRPRPPRYFNAQPALPGPMLLLLDRISGYWPDGGEQGLGRVRAEIDVNPQDWFFKCHFMGDSVQPGSLGLEAMIQTLQFFMLEEGRGARGEFVRPRFEPIQIGEAMTWKYRGQVLPSATRVTVDLEIVEKGDDYAVANASLWVDGLRIYEASRLGMRILEDLAREPQRREGAKVHEAILGAPSSLGDFVAGWRRAGDEVLDPAVDGWLQDHCPTWTVPALAMMSMVDRLAAGAQVRAPGRKVVGLRNVRVHRWLSFAGGAQQVKTLGRPVGADTVAMQLLVWEEDRARYALVASGDVILTEHWQLADRPWSPPADAQPEADPYAAGVLFHGPAYQLLTDLQMGSGGASSWLDLDASGVPVGSLNQGLLDAATHGIPHDALWRWSAEIPADVAAYPVAIPAATFHGPTPTTGRVRGEARFAGFQGDDCRFPMIRVQIITGDEVWAEFDLVETLFPKGPLGQADPAARRAFLADRHYVPGMALSSQEAGMTKLDVATVTASDWLAGTVAAIYAPEAADSTLDPAELARLVAIKEHMARRWEIHPSWVRGEGRGARGEDAEVVTVSSPMVPLNQAQVIVRREGDTWLVRDDGEESAPAGLDLSAVQRFWRERANAGGTAVEDMTLALMRRFIRRVEIADPDGFAALNGRGVLYLA
;
A
#
# COMPACT_ATOMS: atom_id res chain seq x y z
N GLU A 1 7.83 -3.87 25.24
CA GLU A 1 6.48 -4.42 25.00
C GLU A 1 5.50 -3.28 24.75
N ASP A 2 4.39 -3.52 24.05
CA ASP A 2 3.29 -2.56 23.96
C ASP A 2 2.58 -2.50 25.34
N GLY A 3 2.42 -1.30 25.92
CA GLY A 3 1.83 -1.17 27.24
C GLY A 3 1.55 0.27 27.65
N LEU A 4 0.82 0.44 28.76
CA LEU A 4 0.53 1.76 29.32
C LEU A 4 1.80 2.35 29.93
N LEU A 5 2.22 3.52 29.45
CA LEU A 5 3.27 4.30 30.08
C LEU A 5 2.76 4.89 31.40
N ARG A 6 3.47 4.61 32.49
CA ARG A 6 3.26 5.23 33.79
C ARG A 6 4.43 6.13 34.12
N THR A 7 4.17 7.41 34.27
CA THR A 7 5.20 8.41 34.61
C THR A 7 5.06 8.84 36.06
N HIS A 8 6.14 8.75 36.83
CA HIS A 8 6.27 9.36 38.14
C HIS A 8 7.09 10.64 38.00
N VAL A 9 6.58 11.75 38.54
CA VAL A 9 7.26 13.04 38.49
C VAL A 9 7.42 13.57 39.90
N ARG A 10 8.66 13.80 40.32
CA ARG A 10 9.02 14.36 41.62
C ARG A 10 9.56 15.77 41.43
N ASN A 11 8.89 16.76 42.01
CA ASN A 11 9.45 18.11 42.11
C ASN A 11 10.64 18.11 43.07
N THR A 12 11.82 18.55 42.61
CA THR A 12 13.06 18.54 43.39
C THR A 12 13.49 19.93 43.86
N SER A 13 13.10 20.98 43.14
CA SER A 13 13.46 22.35 43.49
C SER A 13 12.52 23.39 42.90
N LEU A 14 12.45 24.54 43.56
CA LEU A 14 11.75 25.73 43.08
C LEU A 14 12.62 26.96 43.37
N SER A 15 13.10 27.62 42.33
CA SER A 15 13.89 28.85 42.42
C SER A 15 13.13 30.01 41.78
N ARG A 16 13.14 31.18 42.41
CA ARG A 16 12.52 32.40 41.89
C ARG A 16 13.56 33.52 41.84
N LEU A 17 13.71 34.13 40.67
CA LEU A 17 14.58 35.29 40.45
C LEU A 17 13.75 36.38 39.75
N GLY A 18 13.27 37.36 40.53
CA GLY A 18 12.32 38.36 40.03
C GLY A 18 11.01 37.71 39.58
N ALA A 19 10.57 38.02 38.36
CA ALA A 19 9.37 37.43 37.74
C ALA A 19 9.62 36.06 37.06
N MET A 20 10.85 35.55 37.11
CA MET A 20 11.21 34.25 36.56
C MET A 20 11.14 33.17 37.65
N THR A 21 10.54 32.03 37.31
CA THR A 21 10.50 30.85 38.18
C THR A 21 11.13 29.67 37.47
N ILE A 22 12.07 28.97 38.08
CA ILE A 22 12.63 27.72 37.57
C ILE A 22 12.23 26.60 38.54
N VAL A 23 11.70 25.50 38.01
CA VAL A 23 11.24 24.34 38.75
C VAL A 23 12.03 23.13 38.29
N GLY A 24 12.67 22.42 39.22
CA GLY A 24 13.37 21.17 38.95
C GLY A 24 12.46 19.96 39.16
N PHE A 25 12.62 18.95 38.30
CA PHE A 25 11.92 17.68 38.38
C PHE A 25 12.88 16.52 38.17
N GLU A 26 12.60 15.44 38.87
CA GLU A 26 13.01 14.09 38.47
C GLU A 26 11.80 13.37 37.89
N VAL A 27 12.02 12.64 36.81
CA VAL A 27 10.98 11.93 36.09
C VAL A 27 11.45 10.50 35.89
N GLU A 28 10.58 9.55 36.21
CA GLU A 28 10.76 8.13 35.91
C GLU A 28 9.57 7.66 35.08
N CYS A 29 9.81 6.96 33.98
CA CYS A 29 8.76 6.45 33.11
C CYS A 29 8.86 4.94 32.97
N PHE A 30 7.76 4.24 33.23
CA PHE A 30 7.69 2.78 33.25
C PHE A 30 6.70 2.25 32.20
N VAL A 31 6.96 1.04 31.69
CA VAL A 31 5.96 0.18 31.04
C VAL A 31 5.82 -1.07 31.90
N GLY A 32 4.63 -1.27 32.49
CA GLY A 32 4.49 -2.24 33.58
C GLY A 32 5.40 -1.89 34.76
N ASP A 33 6.36 -2.76 35.04
CA ASP A 33 7.40 -2.59 36.06
C ASP A 33 8.79 -2.29 35.47
N GLU A 34 8.93 -2.22 34.14
CA GLU A 34 10.19 -1.93 33.46
C GLU A 34 10.40 -0.42 33.33
N LEU A 35 11.54 0.09 33.79
CA LEU A 35 11.93 1.50 33.62
C LEU A 35 12.37 1.72 32.17
N VAL A 36 11.66 2.59 31.45
CA VAL A 36 11.94 2.94 30.04
C VAL A 36 12.93 4.09 29.94
N PHE A 37 12.76 5.12 30.76
CA PHE A 37 13.74 6.19 30.93
C PHE A 37 13.56 6.89 32.26
N ASP A 38 14.64 7.45 32.77
CA ASP A 38 14.63 8.47 33.81
C ASP A 38 15.27 9.77 33.31
N MET A 39 14.93 10.89 33.93
CA MET A 39 15.60 12.16 33.66
C MET A 39 15.52 13.11 34.86
N THR A 40 16.54 13.96 34.98
CA THR A 40 16.45 15.20 35.76
C THR A 40 16.30 16.37 34.79
N THR A 41 15.27 17.19 35.00
CA THR A 41 14.94 18.31 34.09
C THR A 41 14.53 19.55 34.87
N THR A 42 14.58 20.72 34.21
CA THR A 42 14.13 21.99 34.78
C THR A 42 13.21 22.71 33.81
N PHE A 43 12.09 23.22 34.31
CA PHE A 43 11.17 24.07 33.56
C PHE A 43 11.21 25.49 34.08
N GLY A 44 11.21 26.47 33.17
CA GLY A 44 11.18 27.88 33.52
C GLY A 44 9.89 28.56 33.10
N PHE A 45 9.29 29.33 34.00
CA PHE A 45 8.27 30.32 33.70
C PHE A 45 8.95 31.67 33.51
N PHE A 46 8.84 32.23 32.31
CA PHE A 46 9.48 33.47 31.93
C PHE A 46 8.43 34.50 31.50
N PRO A 47 8.57 35.78 31.88
CA PRO A 47 7.74 36.85 31.33
C PRO A 47 7.90 36.96 29.81
N ALA A 48 6.86 37.41 29.12
CA ALA A 48 6.88 37.58 27.65
C ALA A 48 8.06 38.42 27.15
N ALA A 49 8.45 39.48 27.87
CA ALA A 49 9.62 40.30 27.52
C ALA A 49 10.96 39.54 27.61
N ALA A 50 11.08 38.59 28.54
CA ALA A 50 12.26 37.73 28.66
C ALA A 50 12.30 36.69 27.53
N LEU A 51 11.15 36.11 27.15
CA LEU A 51 11.05 35.21 25.99
C LEU A 51 11.37 35.92 24.67
N ALA A 52 10.83 37.13 24.46
CA ALA A 52 11.05 37.92 23.26
C ALA A 52 12.54 38.28 23.01
N SER A 53 13.33 38.39 24.08
CA SER A 53 14.76 38.75 23.97
C SER A 53 15.65 37.64 23.41
N GLN A 54 15.18 36.38 23.38
CA GLN A 54 15.88 35.21 22.82
C GLN A 54 17.40 35.19 23.12
N ALA A 55 17.78 35.17 24.40
CA ALA A 55 19.20 35.33 24.80
C ALA A 55 20.18 34.29 24.24
N GLY A 56 19.69 33.11 23.82
CA GLY A 56 20.54 32.04 23.28
C GLY A 56 21.44 31.37 24.32
N LEU A 57 22.18 30.36 23.85
CA LEU A 57 23.30 29.76 24.54
C LEU A 57 24.61 30.48 24.17
N PRO A 58 25.65 30.43 25.03
CA PRO A 58 26.96 31.00 24.71
C PRO A 58 27.55 30.47 23.40
N VAL A 59 28.19 31.36 22.64
CA VAL A 59 28.79 31.07 21.33
C VAL A 59 30.25 31.54 21.33
N THR A 60 31.17 30.64 20.99
CA THR A 60 32.58 30.94 20.76
C THR A 60 32.84 31.27 19.29
N ASP A 61 33.96 31.94 18.99
CA ASP A 61 34.35 32.25 17.61
C ASP A 61 34.58 30.98 16.78
N ALA A 62 35.09 29.90 17.41
CA ALA A 62 35.25 28.60 16.78
C ALA A 62 33.89 28.02 16.33
N LEU A 63 32.85 28.09 17.16
CA LEU A 63 31.50 27.63 16.79
C LEU A 63 30.90 28.46 15.66
N ARG A 64 31.14 29.78 15.63
CA ARG A 64 30.67 30.63 14.50
C ARG A 64 31.40 30.27 13.20
N ALA A 65 32.73 30.13 13.26
CA ALA A 65 33.53 29.75 12.10
C ALA A 65 33.10 28.39 11.56
N ARG A 66 32.85 27.43 12.46
CA ARG A 66 32.35 26.09 12.14
C ARG A 66 30.99 26.13 11.43
N LEU A 67 30.05 26.93 11.93
CA LEU A 67 28.74 27.10 11.31
C LEU A 67 28.84 27.70 9.90
N ALA A 68 29.81 28.58 9.65
CA ALA A 68 30.04 29.25 8.37
C ALA A 68 30.97 28.47 7.41
N GLU A 69 31.51 27.32 7.82
CA GLU A 69 32.47 26.55 7.03
C GLU A 69 31.84 26.07 5.71
N PRO A 70 32.44 26.35 4.54
CA PRO A 70 31.90 25.90 3.26
C PRO A 70 32.01 24.38 3.13
N SER A 71 31.08 23.78 2.40
CA SER A 71 31.13 22.37 2.00
C SER A 71 30.67 22.24 0.55
N ASP A 72 31.34 21.38 -0.20
CA ASP A 72 30.95 20.94 -1.54
C ASP A 72 29.90 19.81 -1.49
N PHE A 73 29.66 19.25 -0.31
CA PHE A 73 28.63 18.25 -0.10
C PHE A 73 27.27 18.88 0.19
N ARG A 74 26.29 18.54 -0.64
CA ARG A 74 24.88 18.90 -0.43
C ARG A 74 23.97 17.73 -0.77
N ARG A 75 23.00 17.46 0.11
CA ARG A 75 21.95 16.45 -0.12
C ARG A 75 20.59 17.02 0.27
N GLU A 76 19.68 17.09 -0.69
CA GLU A 76 18.27 17.41 -0.42
C GLU A 76 17.55 16.15 0.07
N LEU A 77 16.84 16.25 1.19
CA LEU A 77 16.12 15.14 1.82
C LEU A 77 14.62 15.19 1.54
N ARG A 78 14.05 16.36 1.25
CA ARG A 78 12.63 16.50 0.86
C ARG A 78 12.20 15.64 -0.34
N PRO A 79 13.03 15.46 -1.40
CA PRO A 79 12.70 14.54 -2.49
C PRO A 79 12.76 13.05 -2.12
N ARG A 80 13.13 12.73 -0.87
CA ARG A 80 13.24 11.37 -0.32
C ARG A 80 14.14 10.43 -1.15
N PRO A 81 15.45 10.68 -1.23
CA PRO A 81 16.36 9.82 -1.98
C PRO A 81 16.28 8.37 -1.47
N PRO A 82 16.14 7.36 -2.35
CA PRO A 82 15.91 5.97 -1.96
C PRO A 82 16.90 5.43 -0.92
N ARG A 83 18.16 5.87 -0.99
CA ARG A 83 19.23 5.49 -0.05
C ARG A 83 18.87 5.69 1.43
N TYR A 84 18.13 6.75 1.77
CA TYR A 84 17.85 7.10 3.16
C TYR A 84 16.44 6.73 3.62
N PHE A 85 15.57 6.32 2.69
CA PHE A 85 14.13 6.17 2.94
C PHE A 85 13.53 4.84 2.49
N ASN A 86 14.16 4.14 1.52
CA ASN A 86 13.63 2.89 0.95
C ASN A 86 14.37 1.64 1.45
N ALA A 87 15.53 1.80 2.08
CA ALA A 87 16.30 0.73 2.71
C ALA A 87 16.18 0.81 4.24
N GLN A 88 16.22 -0.33 4.92
CA GLN A 88 16.33 -0.37 6.37
C GLN A 88 17.82 -0.38 6.78
N PRO A 89 18.22 0.37 7.84
CA PRO A 89 17.41 1.32 8.61
C PRO A 89 17.15 2.61 7.80
N ALA A 90 16.04 3.31 8.07
CA ALA A 90 15.60 4.48 7.30
C ALA A 90 15.39 5.72 8.18
N LEU A 91 15.46 6.90 7.57
CA LEU A 91 14.97 8.15 8.17
C LEU A 91 13.42 8.17 8.27
N PRO A 92 12.85 9.01 9.15
CA PRO A 92 11.39 9.07 9.36
C PRO A 92 10.54 9.43 8.11
N GLY A 93 9.25 9.12 8.19
CA GLY A 93 8.26 9.47 7.18
C GLY A 93 7.97 10.99 7.09
N PRO A 94 7.24 11.45 6.06
CA PRO A 94 7.14 12.88 5.72
C PRO A 94 6.70 13.80 6.85
N MET A 95 5.75 13.38 7.69
CA MET A 95 5.22 14.21 8.80
C MET A 95 6.26 14.46 9.91
N LEU A 96 7.19 13.52 10.13
CA LEU A 96 8.20 13.56 11.19
C LEU A 96 9.61 13.82 10.65
N LEU A 97 9.79 13.91 9.33
CA LEU A 97 11.07 14.29 8.74
C LEU A 97 11.31 15.78 8.99
N LEU A 98 12.24 16.09 9.90
CA LEU A 98 12.53 17.47 10.27
C LEU A 98 13.61 18.09 9.39
N LEU A 99 14.44 17.28 8.73
CA LEU A 99 15.54 17.76 7.92
C LEU A 99 15.10 18.00 6.48
N ASP A 100 15.34 19.21 5.97
CA ASP A 100 15.14 19.49 4.56
C ASP A 100 16.34 19.05 3.73
N ARG A 101 17.54 19.24 4.28
CA ARG A 101 18.81 19.00 3.59
C ARG A 101 20.00 18.87 4.53
N ILE A 102 21.03 18.23 4.01
CA ILE A 102 22.39 18.25 4.55
C ILE A 102 23.19 19.28 3.75
N SER A 103 23.68 20.31 4.43
CA SER A 103 24.43 21.42 3.83
C SER A 103 25.93 21.36 4.10
N GLY A 104 26.39 20.32 4.79
CA GLY A 104 27.81 19.99 4.88
C GLY A 104 28.06 18.61 5.48
N TYR A 105 29.09 17.94 4.97
CA TYR A 105 29.56 16.65 5.44
C TYR A 105 31.09 16.61 5.37
N TRP A 106 31.74 16.36 6.50
CA TRP A 106 33.19 16.27 6.62
C TRP A 106 33.53 14.94 7.32
N PRO A 107 33.81 13.85 6.59
CA PRO A 107 33.97 12.51 7.15
C PRO A 107 35.14 12.41 8.14
N ASP A 108 36.19 13.19 7.92
CA ASP A 108 37.38 13.27 8.78
C ASP A 108 37.38 14.56 9.64
N GLY A 109 36.22 15.23 9.76
CA GLY A 109 36.06 16.45 10.53
C GLY A 109 35.87 16.20 12.04
N GLY A 110 36.00 17.25 12.83
CA GLY A 110 35.84 17.21 14.30
C GLY A 110 37.18 17.17 15.01
N GLU A 111 37.19 17.43 16.32
CA GLU A 111 38.38 17.42 17.16
C GLU A 111 39.09 16.07 17.15
N GLN A 112 38.33 14.98 17.01
CA GLN A 112 38.82 13.60 16.94
C GLN A 112 38.93 13.06 15.50
N GLY A 113 38.57 13.86 14.48
CA GLY A 113 38.57 13.44 13.08
C GLY A 113 37.60 12.29 12.76
N LEU A 114 36.52 12.14 13.53
CA LEU A 114 35.57 11.01 13.38
C LEU A 114 34.37 11.31 12.48
N GLY A 115 34.13 12.59 12.18
CA GLY A 115 33.05 13.04 11.32
C GLY A 115 32.34 14.29 11.84
N ARG A 116 31.90 15.13 10.91
CA ARG A 116 31.01 16.27 11.15
C ARG A 116 29.93 16.36 10.09
N VAL A 117 28.73 16.76 10.52
CA VAL A 117 27.57 16.95 9.63
C VAL A 117 26.87 18.26 9.97
N ARG A 118 26.45 18.99 8.94
CA ARG A 118 25.58 20.16 9.07
C ARG A 118 24.28 19.92 8.30
N ALA A 119 23.15 20.05 8.98
CA ALA A 119 21.81 19.91 8.41
C ALA A 119 21.01 21.21 8.56
N GLU A 120 20.03 21.41 7.68
CA GLU A 120 19.19 22.61 7.66
C GLU A 120 17.71 22.28 7.50
N ILE A 121 16.88 23.16 8.05
CA ILE A 121 15.42 23.14 8.00
C ILE A 121 14.97 24.56 7.64
N ASP A 122 14.16 24.70 6.61
CA ASP A 122 13.42 25.94 6.34
C ASP A 122 12.19 25.98 7.24
N VAL A 123 12.08 27.02 8.06
CA VAL A 123 10.95 27.16 8.97
C VAL A 123 9.72 27.54 8.16
N ASN A 124 8.67 26.72 8.24
CA ASN A 124 7.40 26.99 7.60
C ASN A 124 6.32 27.28 8.66
N PRO A 125 5.74 28.50 8.70
CA PRO A 125 4.66 28.85 9.62
C PRO A 125 3.44 27.91 9.54
N GLN A 126 3.27 27.18 8.43
CA GLN A 126 2.16 26.26 8.22
C GLN A 126 2.39 24.86 8.76
N ASP A 127 3.58 24.55 9.29
CA ASP A 127 3.88 23.25 9.87
C ASP A 127 2.91 22.91 11.00
N TRP A 128 2.52 21.64 11.06
CA TRP A 128 1.45 21.15 11.91
C TRP A 128 1.63 21.53 13.39
N PHE A 129 2.87 21.48 13.88
CA PHE A 129 3.18 21.73 15.28
C PHE A 129 2.98 23.19 15.71
N PHE A 130 3.08 24.17 14.80
CA PHE A 130 2.77 25.57 15.13
C PHE A 130 1.29 25.82 15.39
N LYS A 131 0.42 24.92 14.90
CA LYS A 131 -1.04 24.99 15.03
C LYS A 131 -1.55 24.25 16.27
N CYS A 132 -0.79 23.30 16.82
CA CYS A 132 -1.28 22.40 17.86
C CYS A 132 -0.39 22.22 19.10
N HIS A 133 0.83 22.78 19.15
CA HIS A 133 1.73 22.57 20.30
C HIS A 133 1.26 23.33 21.56
N PHE A 134 1.06 24.65 21.46
CA PHE A 134 0.45 25.45 22.53
C PHE A 134 -0.65 26.36 21.98
N MET A 135 -1.82 26.30 22.62
CA MET A 135 -2.93 27.19 22.30
C MET A 135 -2.57 28.64 22.67
N GLY A 136 -2.43 29.51 21.67
CA GLY A 136 -2.09 30.92 21.84
C GLY A 136 -0.59 31.23 21.92
N ASP A 137 0.29 30.24 21.77
CA ASP A 137 1.74 30.41 21.73
C ASP A 137 2.36 29.51 20.65
N SER A 138 2.31 29.95 19.40
CA SER A 138 2.84 29.18 18.26
C SER A 138 4.37 29.13 18.32
N VAL A 139 4.91 28.04 18.86
CA VAL A 139 6.34 27.75 18.96
C VAL A 139 6.61 26.28 18.65
N GLN A 140 7.75 25.99 18.01
CA GLN A 140 8.16 24.60 17.77
C GLN A 140 8.37 23.85 19.12
N PRO A 141 7.86 22.62 19.27
CA PRO A 141 8.18 21.78 20.41
C PRO A 141 9.67 21.53 20.55
N GLY A 142 10.20 21.68 21.76
CA GLY A 142 11.65 21.58 21.94
C GLY A 142 12.22 20.18 21.75
N SER A 143 11.38 19.15 21.94
CA SER A 143 11.71 17.77 21.57
C SER A 143 11.99 17.60 20.08
N LEU A 144 11.36 18.38 19.20
CA LEU A 144 11.65 18.34 17.76
C LEU A 144 13.04 18.90 17.45
N GLY A 145 13.55 19.83 18.25
CA GLY A 145 14.94 20.28 18.13
C GLY A 145 15.95 19.16 18.37
N LEU A 146 15.69 18.30 19.36
CA LEU A 146 16.51 17.12 19.64
C LEU A 146 16.34 16.06 18.55
N GLU A 147 15.10 15.83 18.10
CA GLU A 147 14.82 14.90 16.99
C GLU A 147 15.57 15.28 15.71
N ALA A 148 15.70 16.57 15.39
CA ALA A 148 16.49 17.01 14.24
C ALA A 148 17.98 16.64 14.38
N MET A 149 18.54 16.68 15.60
CA MET A 149 19.91 16.22 15.87
C MET A 149 20.02 14.70 15.73
N ILE A 150 19.01 13.95 16.20
CA ILE A 150 18.94 12.49 16.07
C ILE A 150 18.91 12.08 14.60
N GLN A 151 18.05 12.70 13.79
CA GLN A 151 17.98 12.46 12.35
C GLN A 151 19.29 12.80 11.64
N THR A 152 20.01 13.84 12.10
CA THR A 152 21.32 14.21 11.54
C THR A 152 22.37 13.13 11.83
N LEU A 153 22.33 12.52 13.02
CA LEU A 153 23.18 11.39 13.39
C LEU A 153 22.82 10.11 12.62
N GLN A 154 21.53 9.83 12.46
CA GLN A 154 21.04 8.72 11.64
C GLN A 154 21.51 8.88 10.19
N PHE A 155 21.39 10.09 9.61
CA PHE A 155 21.92 10.40 8.29
C PHE A 155 23.41 10.08 8.20
N PHE A 156 24.22 10.50 9.18
CA PHE A 156 25.65 10.21 9.21
C PHE A 156 25.92 8.70 9.11
N MET A 157 25.20 7.88 9.91
CA MET A 157 25.35 6.43 9.91
C MET A 157 24.98 5.80 8.56
N LEU A 158 23.89 6.27 7.92
CA LEU A 158 23.47 5.80 6.60
C LEU A 158 24.44 6.24 5.49
N GLU A 159 25.02 7.43 5.62
CA GLU A 159 26.00 7.94 4.65
C GLU A 159 27.32 7.16 4.72
N GLU A 160 27.71 6.65 5.89
CA GLU A 160 28.82 5.70 6.04
C GLU A 160 28.46 4.27 5.55
N GLY A 161 27.20 4.01 5.20
CA GLY A 161 26.73 2.70 4.72
C GLY A 161 26.51 1.68 5.82
N ARG A 162 26.32 2.12 7.07
CA ARG A 162 26.06 1.24 8.22
C ARG A 162 24.68 0.61 8.11
N GLY A 163 24.58 -0.67 8.44
CA GLY A 163 23.36 -1.47 8.26
C GLY A 163 23.12 -2.00 6.84
N ALA A 164 23.81 -1.48 5.80
CA ALA A 164 23.58 -1.90 4.41
C ALA A 164 24.44 -3.09 3.92
N ARG A 165 25.36 -3.61 4.75
CA ARG A 165 26.42 -4.56 4.34
C ARG A 165 26.08 -6.05 4.47
N GLY A 166 24.81 -6.43 4.66
CA GLY A 166 24.43 -7.83 4.91
C GLY A 166 24.93 -8.38 6.26
N GLU A 167 25.46 -7.50 7.10
CA GLU A 167 25.96 -7.79 8.46
C GLU A 167 24.81 -7.87 9.49
N PHE A 168 23.64 -7.29 9.18
CA PHE A 168 22.47 -7.24 10.05
C PHE A 168 21.24 -7.82 9.35
N VAL A 169 20.51 -8.69 10.04
CA VAL A 169 19.17 -9.14 9.61
C VAL A 169 18.14 -8.08 10.01
N ARG A 170 17.49 -7.46 9.01
CA ARG A 170 16.45 -6.42 9.21
C ARG A 170 16.91 -5.29 10.16
N PRO A 171 17.96 -4.55 9.80
CA PRO A 171 18.52 -3.52 10.67
C PRO A 171 17.52 -2.39 10.94
N ARG A 172 17.41 -1.98 12.20
CA ARG A 172 16.64 -0.81 12.62
C ARG A 172 17.48 0.09 13.50
N PHE A 173 17.17 1.39 13.53
CA PHE A 173 17.67 2.24 14.60
C PHE A 173 17.02 1.82 15.93
N GLU A 174 17.83 1.65 16.96
CA GLU A 174 17.37 1.66 18.35
C GLU A 174 16.67 3.01 18.60
N PRO A 175 15.67 3.10 19.51
CA PRO A 175 15.44 4.37 20.21
C PRO A 175 16.79 4.92 20.71
N ILE A 176 16.89 6.22 21.00
CA ILE A 176 18.15 6.84 21.43
C ILE A 176 18.97 5.93 22.36
N GLN A 177 20.27 5.77 22.06
CA GLN A 177 21.10 4.65 22.51
C GLN A 177 20.85 4.27 23.99
N ILE A 178 20.36 3.05 24.21
CA ILE A 178 19.96 2.60 25.54
C ILE A 178 21.19 2.40 26.43
N GLY A 179 21.07 2.81 27.69
CA GLY A 179 22.12 2.69 28.71
C GLY A 179 23.14 3.82 28.71
N GLU A 180 23.09 4.74 27.74
CA GLU A 180 23.96 5.91 27.67
C GLU A 180 23.22 7.19 28.06
N ALA A 181 23.77 7.91 29.04
CA ALA A 181 23.21 9.18 29.46
C ALA A 181 23.54 10.28 28.44
N MET A 182 22.50 10.93 27.90
CA MET A 182 22.63 12.17 27.14
C MET A 182 22.35 13.38 28.05
N THR A 183 22.89 14.53 27.71
CA THR A 183 22.54 15.80 28.37
C THR A 183 22.21 16.83 27.32
N TRP A 184 21.13 17.58 27.51
CA TRP A 184 20.83 18.73 26.65
C TRP A 184 20.54 19.99 27.47
N LYS A 185 20.82 21.13 26.86
CA LYS A 185 20.45 22.46 27.33
C LYS A 185 19.72 23.17 26.21
N TYR A 186 18.74 23.95 26.61
CA TYR A 186 17.93 24.71 25.68
C TYR A 186 17.68 26.11 26.24
N ARG A 187 17.92 27.13 25.40
CA ARG A 187 17.70 28.54 25.74
C ARG A 187 17.43 29.35 24.47
N GLY A 188 16.16 29.51 24.11
CA GLY A 188 15.69 30.25 22.92
C GLY A 188 14.38 29.64 22.44
N GLN A 189 13.84 29.99 21.28
CA GLN A 189 12.61 29.41 20.73
C GLN A 189 12.63 29.47 19.19
N VAL A 190 12.06 28.46 18.52
CA VAL A 190 11.81 28.55 17.08
C VAL A 190 10.40 29.08 16.88
N LEU A 191 10.30 30.32 16.41
CA LEU A 191 9.05 31.01 16.14
C LEU A 191 8.66 30.84 14.67
N PRO A 192 7.37 30.97 14.31
CA PRO A 192 6.91 30.95 12.92
C PRO A 192 7.60 32.02 12.04
N SER A 193 8.07 33.11 12.64
CA SER A 193 8.79 34.17 11.94
C SER A 193 10.27 33.86 11.68
N ALA A 194 10.80 32.78 12.24
CA ALA A 194 12.16 32.35 11.95
C ALA A 194 12.29 31.92 10.49
N THR A 195 13.49 32.00 9.93
CA THR A 195 13.72 31.61 8.53
C THR A 195 14.32 30.22 8.44
N ARG A 196 15.33 29.93 9.26
CA ARG A 196 16.11 28.70 9.13
C ARG A 196 16.56 28.15 10.47
N VAL A 197 16.45 26.84 10.61
CA VAL A 197 17.13 26.06 11.64
C VAL A 197 18.36 25.39 11.04
N THR A 198 19.47 25.39 11.77
CA THR A 198 20.70 24.69 11.40
C THR A 198 21.15 23.80 12.53
N VAL A 199 21.34 22.52 12.24
CA VAL A 199 21.97 21.55 13.15
C VAL A 199 23.43 21.41 12.75
N ASP A 200 24.32 21.57 13.73
CA ASP A 200 25.74 21.31 13.59
C ASP A 200 26.12 20.17 14.55
N LEU A 201 26.59 19.06 13.98
CA LEU A 201 26.81 17.79 14.67
C LEU A 201 28.24 17.30 14.45
N GLU A 202 28.88 16.84 15.52
CA GLU A 202 30.21 16.23 15.52
C GLU A 202 30.18 14.88 16.18
N ILE A 203 30.81 13.90 15.54
CA ILE A 203 30.98 12.55 16.06
C ILE A 203 32.13 12.57 17.06
N VAL A 204 31.85 12.10 18.27
CA VAL A 204 32.84 11.99 19.36
C VAL A 204 33.24 10.55 19.64
N GLU A 205 32.43 9.59 19.20
CA GLU A 205 32.67 8.16 19.33
C GLU A 205 31.91 7.42 18.23
N LYS A 206 32.47 6.36 17.64
CA LYS A 206 31.75 5.46 16.73
C LYS A 206 32.33 4.05 16.81
N GLY A 207 31.44 3.05 16.80
CA GLY A 207 31.77 1.63 16.69
C GLY A 207 31.34 1.09 15.34
N ASP A 208 31.06 -0.21 15.22
CA ASP A 208 30.53 -0.82 13.99
C ASP A 208 29.02 -0.57 13.85
N ASP A 209 28.28 -0.70 14.95
CA ASP A 209 26.82 -0.61 15.02
C ASP A 209 26.30 0.69 15.67
N TYR A 210 27.17 1.54 16.23
CA TYR A 210 26.75 2.76 16.94
C TYR A 210 27.59 4.00 16.59
N ALA A 211 27.02 5.18 16.84
CA ALA A 211 27.70 6.46 16.81
C ALA A 211 27.20 7.36 17.94
N VAL A 212 28.10 8.15 18.54
CA VAL A 212 27.80 9.14 19.57
C VAL A 212 28.28 10.50 19.11
N ALA A 213 27.45 11.52 19.31
CA ALA A 213 27.71 12.86 18.83
C ALA A 213 27.47 13.95 19.89
N ASN A 214 28.18 15.06 19.72
CA ASN A 214 27.81 16.34 20.30
C ASN A 214 27.15 17.20 19.22
N ALA A 215 26.07 17.89 19.56
CA ALA A 215 25.29 18.64 18.59
C ALA A 215 24.85 20.01 19.13
N SER A 216 24.65 20.95 18.22
CA SER A 216 24.06 22.26 18.50
C SER A 216 23.02 22.61 17.45
N LEU A 217 21.95 23.28 17.89
CA LEU A 217 20.88 23.75 17.00
C LEU A 217 20.81 25.26 17.08
N TRP A 218 20.74 25.87 15.90
CA TRP A 218 20.79 27.30 15.67
C TRP A 218 19.54 27.74 14.93
N VAL A 219 18.98 28.88 15.29
CA VAL A 219 17.88 29.53 14.57
C VAL A 219 18.38 30.87 14.09
N ASP A 220 18.41 31.09 12.78
CA ASP A 220 18.87 32.34 12.16
C ASP A 220 20.23 32.82 12.74
N GLY A 221 21.14 31.88 13.01
CA GLY A 221 22.47 32.15 13.57
C GLY A 221 22.54 32.32 15.10
N LEU A 222 21.42 32.21 15.81
CA LEU A 222 21.37 32.16 17.28
C LEU A 222 21.42 30.70 17.77
N ARG A 223 22.43 30.34 18.55
CA ARG A 223 22.52 29.00 19.17
C ARG A 223 21.48 28.87 20.26
N ILE A 224 20.57 27.91 20.15
CA ILE A 224 19.49 27.74 21.12
C ILE A 224 19.45 26.34 21.77
N TYR A 225 20.10 25.33 21.19
CA TYR A 225 20.31 24.03 21.84
C TYR A 225 21.79 23.64 21.85
N GLU A 226 22.13 22.86 22.87
CA GLU A 226 23.35 22.08 22.99
C GLU A 226 22.96 20.70 23.50
N ALA A 227 23.37 19.64 22.80
CA ALA A 227 23.24 18.26 23.25
C ALA A 227 24.62 17.60 23.28
N SER A 228 24.89 16.85 24.34
CA SER A 228 26.13 16.11 24.52
C SER A 228 25.84 14.63 24.69
N ARG A 229 26.70 13.80 24.10
CA ARG A 229 26.56 12.33 24.10
C ARG A 229 25.23 11.84 23.52
N LEU A 230 24.79 12.45 22.41
CA LEU A 230 23.65 11.97 21.64
C LEU A 230 24.05 10.66 20.93
N GLY A 231 23.57 9.52 21.41
CA GLY A 231 23.92 8.20 20.90
C GLY A 231 22.86 7.60 19.99
N MET A 232 23.28 6.90 18.94
CA MET A 232 22.42 6.11 18.07
C MET A 232 23.06 4.76 17.80
N ARG A 233 22.25 3.69 17.82
CA ARG A 233 22.70 2.32 17.54
C ARG A 233 21.79 1.68 16.49
N ILE A 234 22.35 0.81 15.67
CA ILE A 234 21.64 -0.07 14.76
C ILE A 234 21.57 -1.45 15.39
N LEU A 235 20.36 -2.00 15.48
CA LEU A 235 20.11 -3.34 16.01
C LEU A 235 19.53 -4.24 14.92
N GLU A 236 19.76 -5.54 15.04
CA GLU A 236 18.98 -6.54 14.32
C GLU A 236 17.57 -6.63 14.92
N ASP A 237 16.55 -6.69 14.07
CA ASP A 237 15.20 -6.98 14.52
C ASP A 237 15.02 -8.48 14.72
N LEU A 238 15.40 -8.96 15.91
CA LEU A 238 15.20 -10.34 16.35
C LEU A 238 13.79 -10.58 16.93
N ALA A 239 12.96 -9.54 17.06
CA ALA A 239 11.73 -9.57 17.84
C ALA A 239 10.46 -9.37 16.99
N ARG A 240 10.22 -10.31 16.08
CA ARG A 240 8.87 -10.76 15.66
C ARG A 240 9.03 -12.09 14.92
N GLU A 241 9.16 -13.17 15.67
CA GLU A 241 8.89 -14.49 15.12
C GLU A 241 7.38 -14.58 14.80
N PRO A 242 6.98 -15.00 13.59
CA PRO A 242 5.61 -15.46 13.39
C PRO A 242 5.42 -16.70 14.28
N GLN A 243 4.43 -16.66 15.17
CA GLN A 243 4.09 -17.76 16.07
C GLN A 243 3.95 -19.07 15.28
N ARG A 244 4.97 -19.93 15.34
CA ARG A 244 4.86 -21.33 14.99
C ARG A 244 3.89 -21.98 15.98
N ARG A 245 2.73 -22.42 15.49
CA ARG A 245 1.97 -23.47 16.16
C ARG A 245 2.73 -24.79 15.99
N GLU A 246 3.55 -25.13 16.97
CA GLU A 246 4.01 -26.51 17.13
C GLU A 246 2.95 -27.34 17.85
N GLY A 247 2.60 -28.48 17.27
CA GLY A 247 1.79 -29.48 17.96
C GLY A 247 1.21 -30.57 17.08
N ALA A 248 2.04 -31.41 16.45
CA ALA A 248 1.78 -32.85 16.34
C ALA A 248 2.98 -33.58 15.73
N LYS A 249 3.65 -34.40 16.56
CA LYS A 249 4.48 -35.51 16.09
C LYS A 249 3.55 -36.60 15.52
N VAL A 250 3.88 -37.15 14.36
CA VAL A 250 3.36 -38.46 13.93
C VAL A 250 4.53 -39.32 13.46
N HIS A 251 4.60 -40.51 14.06
CA HIS A 251 5.54 -41.58 13.77
C HIS A 251 5.43 -42.07 12.32
N GLU A 252 6.58 -42.39 11.72
CA GLU A 252 6.65 -43.34 10.61
C GLU A 252 6.12 -44.72 11.05
N ALA A 253 5.23 -45.30 10.25
CA ALA A 253 5.35 -46.69 9.85
C ALA A 253 4.54 -47.03 8.57
N ILE A 254 5.28 -47.20 7.47
CA ILE A 254 5.26 -48.35 6.52
C ILE A 254 3.96 -48.61 5.69
N LEU A 255 3.96 -48.26 4.39
CA LEU A 255 4.42 -49.10 3.25
C LEU A 255 4.25 -48.36 1.91
N GLY A 256 5.35 -48.21 1.15
CA GLY A 256 5.26 -47.91 -0.30
C GLY A 256 6.39 -47.15 -1.01
N ALA A 257 7.60 -47.02 -0.46
CA ALA A 257 8.82 -46.64 -1.22
C ALA A 257 9.29 -47.81 -2.14
N PRO A 258 10.30 -47.72 -3.05
CA PRO A 258 11.40 -46.73 -3.13
C PRO A 258 11.76 -46.33 -4.60
N SER A 259 12.84 -45.64 -4.99
CA SER A 259 14.22 -45.40 -4.52
C SER A 259 14.83 -44.28 -5.42
N SER A 260 15.78 -43.41 -5.08
CA SER A 260 16.77 -43.30 -4.01
C SER A 260 17.28 -41.84 -3.93
N LEU A 261 17.70 -41.43 -2.73
CA LEU A 261 18.36 -40.17 -2.39
C LEU A 261 19.79 -40.04 -2.97
N GLY A 262 20.20 -38.81 -3.24
CA GLY A 262 21.59 -38.39 -3.44
C GLY A 262 21.76 -36.86 -3.34
N ASP A 263 22.03 -36.42 -2.11
CA ASP A 263 22.75 -35.23 -1.62
C ASP A 263 22.36 -33.76 -1.95
N PHE A 264 22.36 -32.99 -0.85
CA PHE A 264 22.08 -31.56 -0.66
C PHE A 264 23.28 -30.66 -1.03
N VAL A 265 23.04 -29.50 -1.67
CA VAL A 265 23.53 -28.14 -1.32
C VAL A 265 22.74 -27.06 -2.13
N ALA A 266 22.26 -26.04 -1.41
CA ALA A 266 21.90 -24.64 -1.74
C ALA A 266 21.05 -24.27 -2.99
N GLY A 267 19.87 -23.68 -2.69
CA GLY A 267 19.06 -22.86 -3.61
C GLY A 267 18.16 -23.67 -4.54
N TRP A 268 17.00 -23.12 -4.91
CA TRP A 268 15.97 -23.66 -5.82
C TRP A 268 14.78 -24.39 -5.15
N ARG A 269 13.59 -23.77 -5.30
CA ARG A 269 12.27 -24.38 -5.05
C ARG A 269 12.00 -25.40 -6.18
N ARG A 270 11.79 -26.67 -5.81
CA ARG A 270 11.58 -27.81 -6.74
C ARG A 270 10.21 -27.75 -7.41
N ALA A 271 10.08 -28.44 -8.54
CA ALA A 271 8.79 -28.93 -9.03
C ALA A 271 8.07 -29.68 -7.89
N GLY A 272 6.91 -29.17 -7.48
CA GLY A 272 6.22 -29.59 -6.26
C GLY A 272 5.01 -28.71 -5.98
N ASP A 273 4.35 -28.97 -4.86
CA ASP A 273 3.20 -28.19 -4.41
C ASP A 273 3.71 -26.81 -3.93
N GLU A 274 3.15 -25.74 -4.47
CA GLU A 274 3.43 -24.34 -4.16
C GLU A 274 2.17 -23.72 -3.53
N VAL A 275 2.33 -22.80 -2.59
CA VAL A 275 1.23 -21.99 -2.06
C VAL A 275 1.47 -20.55 -2.51
N LEU A 276 0.51 -19.99 -3.21
CA LEU A 276 0.45 -18.59 -3.62
C LEU A 276 -0.46 -17.86 -2.64
N ASP A 277 0.10 -16.99 -1.81
CA ASP A 277 -0.65 -16.32 -0.76
C ASP A 277 -0.50 -14.81 -0.86
N PRO A 278 -1.53 -14.05 -1.26
CA PRO A 278 -1.44 -12.59 -1.35
C PRO A 278 -1.20 -11.91 0.00
N ALA A 279 -1.44 -12.57 1.13
CA ALA A 279 -1.12 -12.03 2.45
C ALA A 279 0.40 -12.05 2.75
N VAL A 280 1.15 -12.89 2.05
CA VAL A 280 2.61 -13.03 2.19
C VAL A 280 3.33 -12.43 0.98
N ASP A 281 2.87 -12.77 -0.22
CA ASP A 281 3.42 -12.37 -1.50
C ASP A 281 2.68 -11.13 -2.02
N GLY A 282 3.05 -9.95 -1.52
CA GLY A 282 2.35 -8.69 -1.79
C GLY A 282 2.16 -8.35 -3.28
N TRP A 283 3.08 -8.78 -4.16
CA TRP A 283 2.95 -8.59 -5.61
C TRP A 283 1.69 -9.26 -6.20
N LEU A 284 1.14 -10.30 -5.56
CA LEU A 284 -0.12 -10.92 -6.00
C LEU A 284 -1.32 -9.97 -5.84
N GLN A 285 -1.25 -9.01 -4.91
CA GLN A 285 -2.29 -7.99 -4.74
C GLN A 285 -2.26 -6.94 -5.85
N ASP A 286 -1.13 -6.81 -6.55
CA ASP A 286 -0.91 -5.77 -7.56
C ASP A 286 -1.37 -6.18 -8.98
N HIS A 287 -1.98 -7.35 -9.15
CA HIS A 287 -2.64 -7.73 -10.40
C HIS A 287 -4.13 -8.02 -10.14
N CYS A 288 -4.95 -6.96 -10.22
CA CYS A 288 -6.38 -6.98 -9.91
C CYS A 288 -7.24 -6.68 -11.16
N PRO A 289 -7.50 -7.64 -12.06
CA PRO A 289 -8.17 -7.38 -13.36
C PRO A 289 -9.58 -6.77 -13.28
N THR A 290 -10.21 -6.84 -12.11
CA THR A 290 -11.53 -6.23 -11.81
C THR A 290 -11.43 -5.02 -10.88
N TRP A 291 -10.22 -4.52 -10.62
CA TRP A 291 -9.89 -3.48 -9.62
C TRP A 291 -10.14 -3.88 -8.15
N THR A 292 -10.76 -5.02 -7.89
CA THR A 292 -11.16 -5.43 -6.55
C THR A 292 -10.56 -6.75 -6.11
N VAL A 293 -10.56 -7.76 -6.99
CA VAL A 293 -10.11 -9.11 -6.67
C VAL A 293 -8.76 -9.38 -7.33
N PRO A 294 -7.71 -9.72 -6.55
CA PRO A 294 -6.44 -10.13 -7.12
C PRO A 294 -6.57 -11.46 -7.84
N ALA A 295 -5.87 -11.58 -8.96
CA ALA A 295 -5.79 -12.82 -9.74
C ALA A 295 -4.36 -13.04 -10.25
N LEU A 296 -3.97 -14.30 -10.42
CA LEU A 296 -2.66 -14.62 -10.97
C LEU A 296 -2.62 -14.21 -12.45
N ALA A 297 -1.65 -13.37 -12.81
CA ALA A 297 -1.38 -12.98 -14.20
C ALA A 297 -1.14 -14.21 -15.09
N MET A 298 -1.59 -14.16 -16.34
CA MET A 298 -1.35 -15.25 -17.29
C MET A 298 0.15 -15.51 -17.46
N MET A 299 0.97 -14.45 -17.48
CA MET A 299 2.41 -14.57 -17.65
C MET A 299 3.11 -15.21 -16.45
N SER A 300 2.54 -15.11 -15.26
CA SER A 300 2.96 -15.89 -14.08
C SER A 300 2.65 -17.39 -14.21
N MET A 301 1.61 -17.76 -14.96
CA MET A 301 1.35 -19.16 -15.30
C MET A 301 2.35 -19.67 -16.35
N VAL A 302 2.64 -18.86 -17.37
CA VAL A 302 3.64 -19.15 -18.41
C VAL A 302 5.02 -19.41 -17.80
N ASP A 303 5.45 -18.54 -16.89
CA ASP A 303 6.72 -18.68 -16.18
C ASP A 303 6.81 -20.00 -15.40
N ARG A 304 5.73 -20.40 -14.72
CA ARG A 304 5.65 -21.68 -13.98
C ARG A 304 5.72 -22.89 -14.89
N LEU A 305 5.10 -22.84 -16.08
CA LEU A 305 5.23 -23.91 -17.08
C LEU A 305 6.70 -24.02 -17.52
N ALA A 306 7.35 -22.89 -17.82
CA ALA A 306 8.75 -22.84 -18.23
C ALA A 306 9.71 -23.36 -17.13
N ALA A 307 9.57 -22.87 -15.91
CA ALA A 307 10.35 -23.31 -14.75
C ALA A 307 10.16 -24.81 -14.49
N GLY A 308 8.92 -25.30 -14.52
CA GLY A 308 8.62 -26.71 -14.34
C GLY A 308 9.23 -27.61 -15.44
N ALA A 309 9.35 -27.11 -16.66
CA ALA A 309 10.02 -27.83 -17.75
C ALA A 309 11.55 -27.84 -17.60
N GLN A 310 12.16 -26.72 -17.19
CA GLN A 310 13.60 -26.62 -16.93
C GLN A 310 14.07 -27.59 -15.84
N VAL A 311 13.28 -27.77 -14.77
CA VAL A 311 13.56 -28.77 -13.74
C VAL A 311 13.62 -30.19 -14.30
N ARG A 312 12.83 -30.48 -15.35
CA ARG A 312 12.75 -31.80 -16.01
C ARG A 312 13.78 -31.96 -17.13
N ALA A 313 14.44 -30.88 -17.52
CA ALA A 313 15.46 -30.84 -18.56
C ALA A 313 16.64 -29.96 -18.11
N PRO A 314 17.38 -30.34 -17.06
CA PRO A 314 18.43 -29.51 -16.49
C PRO A 314 19.51 -29.14 -17.51
N GLY A 315 20.01 -27.90 -17.44
CA GLY A 315 21.03 -27.39 -18.35
C GLY A 315 20.53 -26.98 -19.74
N ARG A 316 19.27 -27.29 -20.08
CA ARG A 316 18.64 -26.84 -21.33
C ARG A 316 17.96 -25.49 -21.14
N LYS A 317 17.96 -24.70 -22.21
CA LYS A 317 17.42 -23.36 -22.28
C LYS A 317 16.01 -23.40 -22.85
N VAL A 318 15.09 -22.65 -22.26
CA VAL A 318 13.76 -22.45 -22.84
C VAL A 318 13.94 -21.56 -24.07
N VAL A 319 13.55 -22.07 -25.23
CA VAL A 319 13.63 -21.36 -26.51
C VAL A 319 12.26 -21.07 -27.12
N GLY A 320 11.21 -21.65 -26.56
CA GLY A 320 9.85 -21.30 -26.94
C GLY A 320 8.77 -22.02 -26.15
N LEU A 321 7.53 -21.54 -26.31
CA LEU A 321 6.32 -22.23 -25.89
C LEU A 321 5.39 -22.41 -27.08
N ARG A 322 4.57 -23.46 -27.04
CA ARG A 322 3.48 -23.69 -27.99
C ARG A 322 2.21 -24.09 -27.28
N ASN A 323 1.07 -23.77 -27.90
CA ASN A 323 -0.25 -24.22 -27.46
C ASN A 323 -0.54 -23.89 -25.99
N VAL A 324 -0.02 -22.77 -25.48
CA VAL A 324 -0.33 -22.36 -24.11
C VAL A 324 -1.79 -21.95 -24.05
N ARG A 325 -2.53 -22.50 -23.09
CA ARG A 325 -3.94 -22.20 -22.85
C ARG A 325 -4.19 -22.01 -21.37
N VAL A 326 -4.94 -20.96 -21.05
CA VAL A 326 -5.54 -20.75 -19.74
C VAL A 326 -6.93 -21.40 -19.76
N HIS A 327 -7.12 -22.43 -18.94
CA HIS A 327 -8.39 -23.15 -18.80
C HIS A 327 -9.28 -22.50 -17.74
N ARG A 328 -8.67 -21.80 -16.78
CA ARG A 328 -9.39 -20.98 -15.78
C ARG A 328 -8.48 -19.90 -15.20
N TRP A 329 -9.11 -18.85 -14.72
CA TRP A 329 -8.46 -17.81 -13.93
C TRP A 329 -8.20 -18.30 -12.50
N LEU A 330 -7.06 -17.91 -11.94
CA LEU A 330 -6.76 -18.12 -10.53
C LEU A 330 -7.02 -16.83 -9.76
N SER A 331 -8.22 -16.74 -9.18
CA SER A 331 -8.62 -15.66 -8.27
C SER A 331 -8.11 -15.95 -6.86
N PHE A 332 -7.77 -14.89 -6.11
CA PHE A 332 -7.44 -14.93 -4.70
C PHE A 332 -8.56 -14.39 -3.80
N ALA A 333 -9.80 -14.29 -4.30
CA ALA A 333 -10.96 -13.90 -3.49
C ALA A 333 -11.15 -14.81 -2.25
N GLY A 334 -10.83 -16.10 -2.39
CA GLY A 334 -10.86 -17.08 -1.29
C GLY A 334 -9.56 -17.16 -0.48
N GLY A 335 -8.58 -16.27 -0.71
CA GLY A 335 -7.27 -16.30 -0.08
C GLY A 335 -6.26 -17.19 -0.83
N ALA A 336 -5.32 -17.76 -0.08
CA ALA A 336 -4.19 -18.51 -0.60
C ALA A 336 -4.61 -19.69 -1.50
N GLN A 337 -3.85 -19.92 -2.57
CA GLN A 337 -4.10 -20.99 -3.55
C GLN A 337 -2.94 -21.99 -3.55
N GLN A 338 -3.23 -23.28 -3.38
CA GLN A 338 -2.22 -24.32 -3.54
C GLN A 338 -2.17 -24.77 -5.00
N VAL A 339 -1.01 -24.61 -5.65
CA VAL A 339 -0.79 -24.95 -7.05
C VAL A 339 0.29 -26.01 -7.22
N LYS A 340 0.29 -26.68 -8.38
CA LYS A 340 1.26 -27.74 -8.70
C LYS A 340 1.55 -27.78 -10.20
N THR A 341 2.80 -28.03 -10.59
CA THR A 341 3.16 -28.26 -11.99
C THR A 341 3.45 -29.73 -12.30
N LEU A 342 2.79 -30.26 -13.33
CA LEU A 342 3.05 -31.57 -13.91
C LEU A 342 3.65 -31.42 -15.30
N GLY A 343 4.50 -32.36 -15.69
CA GLY A 343 5.19 -32.29 -16.97
C GLY A 343 5.60 -33.66 -17.46
N ARG A 344 5.44 -33.90 -18.76
CA ARG A 344 5.84 -35.12 -19.45
C ARG A 344 6.67 -34.77 -20.69
N PRO A 345 7.87 -35.35 -20.86
CA PRO A 345 8.63 -35.21 -22.11
C PRO A 345 7.82 -35.70 -23.32
N VAL A 346 7.89 -34.95 -24.41
CA VAL A 346 7.27 -35.26 -25.71
C VAL A 346 8.34 -35.10 -26.78
N GLY A 347 8.93 -36.21 -27.22
CA GLY A 347 10.08 -36.17 -28.12
C GLY A 347 11.37 -35.72 -27.42
N ALA A 348 12.34 -35.27 -28.20
CA ALA A 348 13.67 -34.93 -27.70
C ALA A 348 13.71 -33.56 -26.99
N ASP A 349 12.98 -32.57 -27.50
CA ASP A 349 13.20 -31.15 -27.19
C ASP A 349 12.00 -30.46 -26.56
N THR A 350 10.97 -31.21 -26.19
CA THR A 350 9.71 -30.65 -25.72
C THR A 350 9.22 -31.33 -24.46
N VAL A 351 8.65 -30.54 -23.55
CA VAL A 351 7.98 -31.02 -22.34
C VAL A 351 6.56 -30.45 -22.36
N ALA A 352 5.56 -31.33 -22.42
CA ALA A 352 4.17 -30.95 -22.25
C ALA A 352 3.92 -30.70 -20.76
N MET A 353 3.48 -29.49 -20.42
CA MET A 353 3.33 -28.98 -19.06
C MET A 353 1.86 -28.68 -18.72
N GLN A 354 1.53 -28.86 -17.45
CA GLN A 354 0.24 -28.51 -16.85
C GLN A 354 0.48 -27.80 -15.52
N LEU A 355 -0.27 -26.73 -15.26
CA LEU A 355 -0.42 -26.08 -13.98
C LEU A 355 -1.79 -26.47 -13.41
N LEU A 356 -1.81 -26.91 -12.16
CA LEU A 356 -3.00 -27.37 -11.46
C LEU A 356 -3.19 -26.55 -10.18
N VAL A 357 -4.43 -26.44 -9.70
CA VAL A 357 -4.80 -25.85 -8.41
C VAL A 357 -5.60 -26.84 -7.57
N TRP A 358 -5.39 -26.84 -6.26
CA TRP A 358 -6.16 -27.65 -5.32
C TRP A 358 -7.54 -27.04 -5.09
N GLU A 359 -8.60 -27.81 -5.33
CA GLU A 359 -9.99 -27.45 -4.96
C GLU A 359 -10.34 -28.16 -3.66
N GLU A 360 -10.40 -27.43 -2.54
CA GLU A 360 -10.70 -28.00 -1.21
C GLU A 360 -12.06 -28.72 -1.20
N ASP A 361 -13.12 -28.07 -1.70
CA ASP A 361 -14.49 -28.61 -1.73
C ASP A 361 -14.61 -29.96 -2.44
N ARG A 362 -13.71 -30.22 -3.40
CA ARG A 362 -13.72 -31.43 -4.23
C ARG A 362 -12.57 -32.37 -3.91
N ALA A 363 -11.70 -31.99 -2.97
CA ALA A 363 -10.49 -32.70 -2.57
C ALA A 363 -9.66 -33.20 -3.77
N ARG A 364 -9.47 -32.35 -4.79
CA ARG A 364 -8.76 -32.72 -6.02
C ARG A 364 -8.03 -31.55 -6.66
N TYR A 365 -7.00 -31.87 -7.45
CA TYR A 365 -6.38 -30.91 -8.35
C TYR A 365 -7.21 -30.71 -9.62
N ALA A 366 -7.41 -29.45 -10.00
CA ALA A 366 -8.07 -29.04 -11.23
C ALA A 366 -7.10 -28.30 -12.17
N LEU A 367 -7.29 -28.47 -13.48
CA LEU A 367 -6.43 -27.87 -14.51
C LEU A 367 -6.61 -26.35 -14.57
N VAL A 368 -5.49 -25.62 -14.57
CA VAL A 368 -5.45 -24.16 -14.66
C VAL A 368 -4.91 -23.71 -16.00
N ALA A 369 -3.71 -24.17 -16.34
CA ALA A 369 -3.05 -23.82 -17.58
C ALA A 369 -2.31 -25.03 -18.12
N SER A 370 -2.08 -25.06 -19.43
CA SER A 370 -1.28 -26.09 -20.08
C SER A 370 -0.52 -25.49 -21.24
N GLY A 371 0.58 -26.11 -21.63
CA GLY A 371 1.31 -25.74 -22.83
C GLY A 371 2.53 -26.63 -23.04
N ASP A 372 3.09 -26.57 -24.24
CA ASP A 372 4.32 -27.28 -24.58
C ASP A 372 5.51 -26.33 -24.45
N VAL A 373 6.50 -26.69 -23.63
CA VAL A 373 7.74 -25.91 -23.48
C VAL A 373 8.84 -26.57 -24.30
N ILE A 374 9.46 -25.78 -25.18
CA ILE A 374 10.55 -26.23 -26.05
C ILE A 374 11.87 -25.82 -25.41
N LEU A 375 12.75 -26.80 -25.22
CA LEU A 375 14.06 -26.57 -24.65
C LEU A 375 15.16 -27.06 -25.58
N THR A 376 16.30 -26.38 -25.65
CA THR A 376 17.47 -26.76 -26.47
C THR A 376 18.77 -26.37 -25.74
N GLU A 377 19.94 -26.63 -26.33
CA GLU A 377 21.23 -26.21 -25.78
C GLU A 377 21.57 -24.74 -26.11
N HIS A 378 20.98 -24.21 -27.18
CA HIS A 378 21.29 -22.90 -27.73
C HIS A 378 20.02 -22.17 -28.16
N TRP A 379 19.96 -20.87 -27.87
CA TRP A 379 18.97 -19.98 -28.46
C TRP A 379 19.28 -19.76 -29.94
N GLN A 380 18.21 -19.56 -30.72
CA GLN A 380 18.33 -19.14 -32.10
C GLN A 380 18.33 -17.61 -32.17
N LEU A 381 19.10 -17.05 -33.10
CA LEU A 381 19.05 -15.61 -33.38
C LEU A 381 17.65 -15.20 -33.82
N ALA A 382 17.18 -14.07 -33.31
CA ALA A 382 15.91 -13.50 -33.72
C ALA A 382 16.01 -12.81 -35.08
N ASP A 383 14.86 -12.59 -35.70
CA ASP A 383 14.73 -11.62 -36.77
C ASP A 383 14.92 -10.18 -36.23
N ARG A 384 15.04 -9.22 -37.15
CA ARG A 384 15.26 -7.81 -36.78
C ARG A 384 14.07 -7.27 -35.96
N PRO A 385 14.32 -6.41 -34.96
CA PRO A 385 13.26 -5.76 -34.20
C PRO A 385 12.32 -4.95 -35.10
N TRP A 386 11.03 -4.94 -34.77
CA TRP A 386 10.09 -4.05 -35.45
C TRP A 386 10.44 -2.57 -35.20
N SER A 387 10.13 -1.75 -36.20
CA SER A 387 10.09 -0.30 -36.02
C SER A 387 8.77 0.09 -35.33
N PRO A 388 8.76 1.15 -34.51
CA PRO A 388 7.52 1.68 -33.92
C PRO A 388 6.46 1.98 -34.99
N PRO A 389 5.15 1.94 -34.68
CA PRO A 389 4.12 2.29 -35.65
C PRO A 389 4.32 3.72 -36.16
N ALA A 390 4.25 3.91 -37.48
CA ALA A 390 4.58 5.19 -38.11
C ALA A 390 3.64 6.34 -37.71
N ASP A 391 2.41 6.01 -37.32
CA ASP A 391 1.36 6.92 -36.88
C ASP A 391 1.27 7.04 -35.35
N ALA A 392 2.17 6.40 -34.60
CA ALA A 392 2.11 6.35 -33.15
C ALA A 392 2.22 7.75 -32.52
N GLN A 393 1.34 8.04 -31.56
CA GLN A 393 1.36 9.27 -30.78
C GLN A 393 1.62 8.94 -29.30
N PRO A 394 2.30 9.81 -28.54
CA PRO A 394 2.45 9.65 -27.10
C PRO A 394 1.10 9.53 -26.39
N GLU A 395 1.02 8.61 -25.45
CA GLU A 395 -0.14 8.40 -24.57
C GLU A 395 0.20 8.85 -23.14
N ALA A 396 -0.84 9.16 -22.36
CA ALA A 396 -0.68 9.38 -20.94
C ALA A 396 -0.27 8.07 -20.24
N ASP A 397 0.31 8.18 -19.03
CA ASP A 397 0.57 7.02 -18.18
C ASP A 397 -0.75 6.26 -17.91
N PRO A 398 -0.88 5.02 -18.41
CA PRO A 398 -2.12 4.26 -18.29
C PRO A 398 -2.44 3.84 -16.85
N TYR A 399 -1.44 3.79 -15.95
CA TYR A 399 -1.66 3.51 -14.53
C TYR A 399 -2.28 4.71 -13.82
N ALA A 400 -1.68 5.90 -14.01
CA ALA A 400 -2.21 7.14 -13.47
C ALA A 400 -3.60 7.47 -14.02
N ALA A 401 -3.84 7.20 -15.31
CA ALA A 401 -5.12 7.43 -15.97
C ALA A 401 -6.24 6.44 -15.54
N GLY A 402 -5.94 5.38 -14.79
CA GLY A 402 -6.94 4.38 -14.38
C GLY A 402 -7.38 3.44 -15.51
N VAL A 403 -6.60 3.35 -16.58
CA VAL A 403 -6.84 2.43 -17.71
C VAL A 403 -6.40 1.02 -17.32
N LEU A 404 -5.21 0.91 -16.73
CA LEU A 404 -4.66 -0.37 -16.25
C LEU A 404 -4.85 -0.54 -14.75
N PHE A 405 -5.23 -1.74 -14.36
CA PHE A 405 -5.53 -2.13 -12.99
C PHE A 405 -4.32 -2.60 -12.16
N HIS A 406 -3.12 -2.47 -12.73
CA HIS A 406 -1.88 -2.98 -12.15
C HIS A 406 -1.38 -2.07 -11.02
N GLY A 407 -1.13 -2.66 -9.86
CA GLY A 407 -0.49 -2.02 -8.71
C GLY A 407 1.03 -1.92 -8.86
N PRO A 408 1.71 -1.27 -7.90
CA PRO A 408 3.10 -0.84 -8.04
C PRO A 408 4.10 -1.93 -8.48
N ALA A 409 3.94 -3.19 -8.05
CA ALA A 409 4.85 -4.26 -8.44
C ALA A 409 4.90 -4.50 -9.95
N TYR A 410 3.82 -4.24 -10.68
CA TYR A 410 3.67 -4.45 -12.12
C TYR A 410 3.81 -3.17 -12.97
N GLN A 411 4.05 -2.01 -12.36
CA GLN A 411 4.11 -0.71 -13.05
C GLN A 411 5.49 -0.46 -13.69
N LEU A 412 5.87 -1.30 -14.66
CA LEU A 412 7.17 -1.19 -15.34
C LEU A 412 7.13 -0.23 -16.53
N LEU A 413 5.95 0.04 -17.10
CA LEU A 413 5.81 0.91 -18.28
C LEU A 413 6.14 2.37 -17.91
N THR A 414 7.09 2.95 -18.64
CA THR A 414 7.56 4.34 -18.45
C THR A 414 7.14 5.28 -19.58
N ASP A 415 7.05 4.77 -20.80
CA ASP A 415 6.60 5.53 -21.97
C ASP A 415 5.71 4.66 -22.84
N LEU A 416 4.64 5.25 -23.38
CA LEU A 416 3.73 4.59 -24.30
C LEU A 416 3.49 5.49 -25.50
N GLN A 417 3.59 4.90 -26.70
CA GLN A 417 3.12 5.50 -27.94
C GLN A 417 2.16 4.54 -28.63
N MET A 418 1.04 5.05 -29.14
CA MET A 418 -0.02 4.24 -29.73
C MET A 418 -0.42 4.77 -31.09
N GLY A 419 -0.47 3.86 -32.07
CA GLY A 419 -1.02 4.10 -33.40
C GLY A 419 -2.32 3.32 -33.63
N SER A 420 -2.81 3.36 -34.87
CA SER A 420 -4.07 2.73 -35.27
C SER A 420 -4.03 1.19 -35.35
N GLY A 421 -2.85 0.58 -35.36
CA GLY A 421 -2.69 -0.88 -35.45
C GLY A 421 -1.66 -1.47 -34.48
N GLY A 422 -1.20 -0.70 -33.51
CA GLY A 422 -0.20 -1.16 -32.56
C GLY A 422 0.32 -0.09 -31.62
N ALA A 423 1.22 -0.51 -30.72
CA ALA A 423 1.87 0.36 -29.75
C ALA A 423 3.36 0.04 -29.62
N SER A 424 4.12 1.04 -29.17
CA SER A 424 5.51 0.93 -28.75
C SER A 424 5.62 1.42 -27.32
N SER A 425 6.28 0.66 -26.45
CA SER A 425 6.42 0.99 -25.03
C SER A 425 7.86 0.85 -24.56
N TRP A 426 8.21 1.61 -23.54
CA TRP A 426 9.44 1.40 -22.77
C TRP A 426 9.11 0.88 -21.39
N LEU A 427 9.81 -0.17 -20.97
CA LEU A 427 9.64 -0.83 -19.67
C LEU A 427 10.93 -0.72 -18.87
N ASP A 428 10.84 -0.31 -17.61
CA ASP A 428 11.94 -0.28 -16.65
C ASP A 428 11.86 -1.50 -15.73
N LEU A 429 12.79 -2.44 -15.91
CA LEU A 429 12.83 -3.67 -15.12
C LEU A 429 13.27 -3.44 -13.67
N ASP A 430 13.98 -2.34 -13.40
CA ASP A 430 14.47 -2.02 -12.05
C ASP A 430 13.32 -1.55 -11.13
N ALA A 431 12.17 -1.20 -11.70
CA ALA A 431 10.94 -0.86 -10.99
C ALA A 431 10.09 -2.09 -10.60
N SER A 432 10.42 -3.29 -11.08
CA SER A 432 9.60 -4.49 -10.88
C SER A 432 9.60 -4.96 -9.43
N GLY A 433 8.40 -5.09 -8.84
CA GLY A 433 8.19 -5.79 -7.57
C GLY A 433 7.83 -7.27 -7.73
N VAL A 434 7.61 -7.73 -8.97
CA VAL A 434 7.25 -9.13 -9.27
C VAL A 434 8.51 -10.01 -9.26
N PRO A 435 8.46 -11.23 -8.69
CA PRO A 435 9.59 -12.16 -8.74
C PRO A 435 9.99 -12.48 -10.18
N VAL A 436 11.29 -12.44 -10.49
CA VAL A 436 11.80 -12.68 -11.85
C VAL A 436 11.39 -14.06 -12.38
N GLY A 437 11.54 -15.13 -11.60
CA GLY A 437 11.25 -16.48 -12.12
C GLY A 437 12.22 -16.89 -13.26
N SER A 438 11.75 -17.72 -14.17
CA SER A 438 12.55 -18.26 -15.28
C SER A 438 12.59 -17.35 -16.51
N LEU A 439 11.49 -16.68 -16.81
CA LEU A 439 11.26 -15.87 -18.00
C LEU A 439 10.92 -14.41 -17.65
N ASN A 440 11.09 -13.97 -16.40
CA ASN A 440 10.67 -12.63 -15.96
C ASN A 440 9.17 -12.42 -16.16
N GLN A 441 8.38 -13.07 -15.30
CA GLN A 441 6.90 -12.98 -15.35
C GLN A 441 6.38 -11.53 -15.28
N GLY A 442 7.05 -10.63 -14.54
CA GLY A 442 6.69 -9.22 -14.49
C GLY A 442 6.94 -8.50 -15.83
N LEU A 443 8.09 -8.75 -16.48
CA LEU A 443 8.37 -8.23 -17.82
C LEU A 443 7.40 -8.77 -18.87
N LEU A 444 7.16 -10.09 -18.89
CA LEU A 444 6.25 -10.70 -19.85
C LEU A 444 4.84 -10.10 -19.76
N ASP A 445 4.37 -9.84 -18.54
CA ASP A 445 3.08 -9.19 -18.31
C ASP A 445 3.10 -7.72 -18.74
N ALA A 446 4.11 -6.96 -18.29
CA ALA A 446 4.28 -5.55 -18.62
C ALA A 446 4.44 -5.28 -20.13
N ALA A 447 4.97 -6.23 -20.90
CA ALA A 447 5.04 -6.15 -22.35
C ALA A 447 3.66 -6.09 -23.03
N THR A 448 2.61 -6.52 -22.34
CA THR A 448 1.23 -6.44 -22.82
C THR A 448 0.54 -5.12 -22.44
N HIS A 449 1.08 -4.36 -21.48
CA HIS A 449 0.42 -3.15 -20.94
C HIS A 449 0.25 -2.01 -21.96
N GLY A 450 0.99 -2.04 -23.06
CA GLY A 450 0.79 -1.11 -24.19
C GLY A 450 -0.41 -1.44 -25.08
N ILE A 451 -1.05 -2.60 -24.87
CA ILE A 451 -2.25 -3.02 -25.61
C ILE A 451 -3.47 -2.34 -24.97
N PRO A 452 -4.35 -1.67 -25.74
CA PRO A 452 -5.56 -1.06 -25.21
C PRO A 452 -6.63 -2.14 -24.94
N HIS A 453 -6.41 -3.01 -23.96
CA HIS A 453 -7.27 -4.17 -23.68
C HIS A 453 -8.75 -3.80 -23.46
N ASP A 454 -9.02 -2.66 -22.81
CA ASP A 454 -10.39 -2.15 -22.61
C ASP A 454 -10.86 -1.23 -23.76
N ALA A 455 -10.07 -1.05 -24.81
CA ALA A 455 -10.41 -0.21 -25.95
C ALA A 455 -9.85 -0.76 -27.27
N LEU A 456 -9.82 -2.09 -27.45
CA LEU A 456 -9.27 -2.74 -28.65
C LEU A 456 -9.98 -2.32 -29.95
N TRP A 457 -11.19 -1.77 -29.85
CA TRP A 457 -11.90 -1.12 -30.95
C TRP A 457 -11.09 0.01 -31.61
N ARG A 458 -10.12 0.59 -30.90
CA ARG A 458 -9.13 1.55 -31.43
C ARG A 458 -8.22 0.93 -32.51
N TRP A 459 -7.98 -0.38 -32.43
CA TRP A 459 -7.16 -1.13 -33.39
C TRP A 459 -7.98 -1.91 -34.42
N SER A 460 -9.24 -2.24 -34.11
CA SER A 460 -10.15 -2.87 -35.07
C SER A 460 -11.60 -2.47 -34.83
N ALA A 461 -12.24 -1.88 -35.84
CA ALA A 461 -13.65 -1.49 -35.79
C ALA A 461 -14.61 -2.71 -35.69
N GLU A 462 -14.11 -3.93 -35.87
CA GLU A 462 -14.89 -5.17 -35.69
C GLU A 462 -15.08 -5.54 -34.21
N ILE A 463 -14.28 -4.94 -33.31
CA ILE A 463 -14.40 -5.15 -31.87
C ILE A 463 -15.35 -4.09 -31.28
N PRO A 464 -16.41 -4.49 -30.56
CA PRO A 464 -17.32 -3.54 -29.91
C PRO A 464 -16.64 -2.65 -28.85
N ALA A 465 -17.19 -1.47 -28.60
CA ALA A 465 -16.64 -0.55 -27.60
C ALA A 465 -16.98 -0.92 -26.14
N ASP A 466 -18.00 -1.74 -25.95
CA ASP A 466 -18.54 -2.16 -24.65
C ASP A 466 -17.92 -3.47 -24.11
N VAL A 467 -16.85 -3.96 -24.74
CA VAL A 467 -16.10 -5.15 -24.32
C VAL A 467 -14.67 -4.82 -23.89
N ALA A 468 -14.13 -5.63 -22.99
CA ALA A 468 -12.72 -5.65 -22.62
C ALA A 468 -12.12 -7.01 -22.96
N ALA A 469 -10.86 -7.02 -23.36
CA ALA A 469 -10.12 -8.20 -23.76
C ALA A 469 -9.23 -8.71 -22.63
N TYR A 470 -9.15 -10.03 -22.47
CA TYR A 470 -8.26 -10.66 -21.51
C TYR A 470 -7.50 -11.84 -22.14
N PRO A 471 -6.22 -12.03 -21.81
CA PRO A 471 -5.41 -13.13 -22.36
C PRO A 471 -5.95 -14.52 -22.03
N VAL A 472 -5.98 -15.41 -23.03
CA VAL A 472 -6.43 -16.81 -22.87
C VAL A 472 -5.50 -17.84 -23.49
N ALA A 473 -4.68 -17.45 -24.46
CA ALA A 473 -3.75 -18.38 -25.09
C ALA A 473 -2.51 -17.70 -25.68
N ILE A 474 -1.42 -18.47 -25.77
CA ILE A 474 -0.24 -18.15 -26.56
C ILE A 474 0.00 -19.32 -27.51
N PRO A 475 -0.41 -19.21 -28.80
CA PRO A 475 -0.19 -20.26 -29.78
C PRO A 475 1.29 -20.57 -29.97
N ALA A 476 2.12 -19.53 -30.00
CA ALA A 476 3.56 -19.63 -30.11
C ALA A 476 4.25 -18.47 -29.37
N ALA A 477 5.35 -18.79 -28.70
CA ALA A 477 6.32 -17.84 -28.17
C ALA A 477 7.73 -18.34 -28.47
N THR A 478 8.67 -17.45 -28.76
CA THR A 478 10.09 -17.74 -28.96
C THR A 478 10.95 -16.85 -28.07
N PHE A 479 12.04 -17.40 -27.56
CA PHE A 479 13.04 -16.67 -26.78
C PHE A 479 14.41 -16.84 -27.41
N HIS A 480 15.17 -15.75 -27.48
CA HIS A 480 16.38 -15.66 -28.29
C HIS A 480 17.65 -15.40 -27.48
N GLY A 481 17.52 -15.29 -26.15
CA GLY A 481 18.66 -15.03 -25.28
C GLY A 481 18.35 -15.22 -23.79
N PRO A 482 19.33 -14.90 -22.92
CA PRO A 482 19.12 -14.92 -21.49
C PRO A 482 18.01 -13.93 -21.08
N THR A 483 17.21 -14.33 -20.09
CA THR A 483 16.12 -13.52 -19.55
C THR A 483 16.63 -12.17 -19.01
N PRO A 484 16.12 -11.03 -19.49
CA PRO A 484 16.44 -9.71 -18.97
C PRO A 484 15.92 -9.56 -17.55
N THR A 485 16.74 -9.02 -16.65
CA THR A 485 16.37 -8.88 -15.23
C THR A 485 16.49 -7.46 -14.71
N THR A 486 17.16 -6.57 -15.43
CA THR A 486 17.48 -5.19 -14.99
C THR A 486 17.56 -4.26 -16.18
N GLY A 487 17.43 -2.96 -15.93
CA GLY A 487 17.52 -1.92 -16.95
C GLY A 487 16.28 -1.79 -17.83
N ARG A 488 16.41 -1.08 -18.94
CA ARG A 488 15.28 -0.68 -19.78
C ARG A 488 15.15 -1.52 -21.04
N VAL A 489 13.93 -1.95 -21.35
CA VAL A 489 13.60 -2.76 -22.53
C VAL A 489 12.44 -2.14 -23.31
N ARG A 490 12.38 -2.40 -24.60
CA ARG A 490 11.33 -1.89 -25.48
C ARG A 490 10.31 -2.98 -25.79
N GLY A 491 9.02 -2.69 -25.57
CA GLY A 491 7.90 -3.53 -25.98
C GLY A 491 7.31 -3.02 -27.29
N GLU A 492 6.92 -3.94 -28.17
CA GLU A 492 6.19 -3.63 -29.40
C GLU A 492 4.98 -4.55 -29.50
N ALA A 493 3.78 -3.98 -29.67
CA ALA A 493 2.54 -4.75 -29.85
C ALA A 493 1.89 -4.40 -31.19
N ARG A 494 1.39 -5.40 -31.93
CA ARG A 494 0.73 -5.22 -33.23
C ARG A 494 -0.55 -6.04 -33.29
N PHE A 495 -1.67 -5.41 -33.64
CA PHE A 495 -2.90 -6.14 -33.91
C PHE A 495 -2.70 -7.04 -35.14
N ALA A 496 -3.05 -8.32 -35.03
CA ALA A 496 -2.82 -9.31 -36.06
C ALA A 496 -4.11 -10.06 -36.48
N GLY A 497 -5.26 -9.42 -36.27
CA GLY A 497 -6.56 -9.97 -36.64
C GLY A 497 -7.13 -10.86 -35.54
N PHE A 498 -7.75 -11.95 -35.94
CA PHE A 498 -8.48 -12.85 -35.04
C PHE A 498 -8.03 -14.29 -35.24
N GLN A 499 -8.08 -15.08 -34.17
CA GLN A 499 -7.90 -16.52 -34.24
C GLN A 499 -9.21 -17.20 -34.68
N GLY A 500 -9.23 -17.71 -35.91
CA GLY A 500 -10.40 -18.36 -36.50
C GLY A 500 -11.27 -17.40 -37.30
N ASP A 501 -12.45 -17.88 -37.73
CA ASP A 501 -13.35 -17.14 -38.64
C ASP A 501 -14.34 -16.22 -37.91
N ASP A 502 -14.39 -16.26 -36.58
CA ASP A 502 -15.23 -15.38 -35.76
C ASP A 502 -14.38 -14.38 -34.96
N CYS A 503 -14.83 -13.13 -34.89
CA CYS A 503 -14.07 -12.02 -34.29
C CYS A 503 -14.02 -12.07 -32.75
N ARG A 504 -14.19 -13.26 -32.14
CA ARG A 504 -14.26 -13.46 -30.69
C ARG A 504 -12.88 -13.52 -30.03
N PHE A 505 -11.85 -13.87 -30.80
CA PHE A 505 -10.50 -14.09 -30.30
C PHE A 505 -9.48 -13.16 -30.97
N PRO A 506 -9.42 -11.88 -30.57
CA PRO A 506 -8.37 -10.96 -31.02
C PRO A 506 -6.98 -11.56 -30.83
N MET A 507 -6.11 -11.38 -31.82
CA MET A 507 -4.72 -11.80 -31.77
C MET A 507 -3.80 -10.59 -31.87
N ILE A 508 -2.85 -10.49 -30.95
CA ILE A 508 -1.87 -9.42 -30.89
C ILE A 508 -0.48 -10.04 -30.87
N ARG A 509 0.40 -9.62 -31.77
CA ARG A 509 1.81 -10.06 -31.75
C ARG A 509 2.61 -9.10 -30.90
N VAL A 510 3.44 -9.63 -30.01
CA VAL A 510 4.25 -8.86 -29.08
C VAL A 510 5.72 -9.20 -29.28
N GLN A 511 6.57 -8.18 -29.35
CA GLN A 511 8.03 -8.32 -29.27
C GLN A 511 8.56 -7.58 -28.04
N ILE A 512 9.56 -8.18 -27.39
CA ILE A 512 10.33 -7.56 -26.31
C ILE A 512 11.77 -7.46 -26.77
N ILE A 513 12.33 -6.26 -26.73
CA ILE A 513 13.59 -5.88 -27.37
C ILE A 513 14.55 -5.32 -26.33
N THR A 514 15.76 -5.86 -26.29
CA THR A 514 16.84 -5.48 -25.38
C THR A 514 18.00 -4.92 -26.19
N GLY A 515 18.30 -3.63 -26.02
CA GLY A 515 19.19 -2.93 -26.96
C GLY A 515 18.61 -2.96 -28.36
N ASP A 516 19.33 -3.57 -29.30
CA ASP A 516 18.92 -3.73 -30.71
C ASP A 516 18.54 -5.17 -31.08
N GLU A 517 18.38 -6.06 -30.09
CA GLU A 517 18.06 -7.47 -30.31
C GLU A 517 16.68 -7.82 -29.72
N VAL A 518 15.89 -8.61 -30.46
CA VAL A 518 14.63 -9.17 -29.94
C VAL A 518 14.98 -10.28 -28.95
N TRP A 519 14.54 -10.14 -27.70
CA TRP A 519 14.67 -11.18 -26.70
C TRP A 519 13.53 -12.19 -26.78
N ALA A 520 12.29 -11.71 -26.94
CA ALA A 520 11.11 -12.57 -27.05
C ALA A 520 10.13 -12.06 -28.12
N GLU A 521 9.47 -13.00 -28.80
CA GLU A 521 8.30 -12.74 -29.64
C GLU A 521 7.20 -13.74 -29.27
N PHE A 522 5.94 -13.28 -29.18
CA PHE A 522 4.82 -14.19 -28.96
C PHE A 522 3.52 -13.65 -29.56
N ASP A 523 2.64 -14.58 -29.93
CA ASP A 523 1.27 -14.29 -30.33
C ASP A 523 0.38 -14.42 -29.09
N LEU A 524 -0.23 -13.32 -28.67
CA LEU A 524 -1.19 -13.26 -27.57
C LEU A 524 -2.61 -13.34 -28.14
N VAL A 525 -3.36 -14.34 -27.71
CA VAL A 525 -4.78 -14.47 -28.03
C VAL A 525 -5.59 -14.08 -26.81
N GLU A 526 -6.55 -13.19 -27.02
CA GLU A 526 -7.45 -12.70 -25.99
C GLU A 526 -8.88 -13.13 -26.24
N THR A 527 -9.72 -13.10 -25.20
CA THR A 527 -11.17 -13.28 -25.32
C THR A 527 -11.87 -12.00 -24.87
N LEU A 528 -13.01 -11.70 -25.50
CA LEU A 528 -13.78 -10.49 -25.21
C LEU A 528 -14.88 -10.75 -24.17
N PHE A 529 -14.97 -9.89 -23.16
CA PHE A 529 -16.02 -9.89 -22.14
C PHE A 529 -16.77 -8.56 -22.12
N PRO A 530 -18.10 -8.55 -21.95
CA PRO A 530 -18.84 -7.31 -21.72
C PRO A 530 -18.33 -6.58 -20.48
N LYS A 531 -18.11 -5.27 -20.59
CA LYS A 531 -17.68 -4.42 -19.47
C LYS A 531 -18.73 -4.25 -18.38
N GLY A 532 -20.01 -4.43 -18.74
CA GLY A 532 -21.15 -4.09 -17.89
C GLY A 532 -21.21 -2.60 -17.52
N PRO A 533 -22.17 -2.19 -16.67
CA PRO A 533 -22.37 -0.79 -16.30
C PRO A 533 -21.15 -0.15 -15.62
N LEU A 534 -20.47 -0.89 -14.73
CA LEU A 534 -19.31 -0.37 -13.98
C LEU A 534 -18.05 -0.28 -14.85
N GLY A 535 -17.82 -1.24 -15.74
CA GLY A 535 -16.62 -1.27 -16.59
C GLY A 535 -16.64 -0.25 -17.73
N GLN A 536 -17.83 0.22 -18.14
CA GLN A 536 -18.01 1.27 -19.15
C GLN A 536 -17.83 2.70 -18.61
N ALA A 537 -17.73 2.86 -17.29
CA ALA A 537 -17.47 4.16 -16.69
C ALA A 537 -16.11 4.72 -17.15
N ASP A 538 -15.98 6.04 -17.10
CA ASP A 538 -14.70 6.73 -17.31
C ASP A 538 -13.61 6.11 -16.42
N PRO A 539 -12.37 5.88 -16.92
CA PRO A 539 -11.30 5.25 -16.16
C PRO A 539 -11.05 5.81 -14.76
N ALA A 540 -11.11 7.15 -14.58
CA ALA A 540 -10.89 7.78 -13.29
C ALA A 540 -12.05 7.51 -12.33
N ALA A 541 -13.29 7.62 -12.82
CA ALA A 541 -14.49 7.27 -12.06
C ALA A 541 -14.50 5.78 -11.67
N ARG A 542 -14.12 4.92 -12.61
CA ARG A 542 -14.03 3.46 -12.42
C ARG A 542 -13.06 3.11 -11.30
N ARG A 543 -11.84 3.67 -11.34
CA ARG A 543 -10.83 3.50 -10.29
C ARG A 543 -11.30 4.03 -8.94
N ALA A 544 -11.85 5.25 -8.91
CA ALA A 544 -12.32 5.88 -7.68
C ALA A 544 -13.37 5.03 -6.97
N PHE A 545 -14.30 4.43 -7.71
CA PHE A 545 -15.33 3.57 -7.14
C PHE A 545 -14.81 2.17 -6.78
N LEU A 546 -14.19 1.46 -7.72
CA LEU A 546 -13.84 0.05 -7.53
C LEU A 546 -12.64 -0.15 -6.60
N ALA A 547 -11.59 0.66 -6.76
CA ALA A 547 -10.35 0.51 -6.00
C ALA A 547 -10.33 1.40 -4.76
N ASP A 548 -10.59 2.69 -4.94
CA ASP A 548 -10.45 3.67 -3.85
C ASP A 548 -11.69 3.71 -2.93
N ARG A 549 -12.78 3.00 -3.30
CA ARG A 549 -14.05 2.94 -2.55
C ARG A 549 -14.64 4.31 -2.26
N HIS A 550 -14.51 5.23 -3.21
CA HIS A 550 -15.16 6.53 -3.19
C HIS A 550 -16.55 6.45 -3.83
N TYR A 551 -17.49 7.23 -3.30
CA TYR A 551 -18.80 7.38 -3.93
C TYR A 551 -18.68 8.12 -5.27
N VAL A 552 -19.23 7.55 -6.32
CA VAL A 552 -19.31 8.17 -7.64
C VAL A 552 -20.78 8.26 -8.05
N PRO A 553 -21.34 9.47 -8.22
CA PRO A 553 -22.73 9.63 -8.61
C PRO A 553 -23.06 8.88 -9.90
N GLY A 554 -24.12 8.07 -9.86
CA GLY A 554 -24.61 7.30 -11.00
C GLY A 554 -23.87 5.98 -11.26
N MET A 555 -22.79 5.68 -10.54
CA MET A 555 -22.09 4.41 -10.66
C MET A 555 -22.80 3.32 -9.84
N ALA A 556 -23.45 2.38 -10.54
CA ALA A 556 -24.29 1.35 -9.94
C ALA A 556 -24.52 0.18 -10.92
N LEU A 557 -24.85 -0.99 -10.38
CA LEU A 557 -25.42 -2.13 -11.13
C LEU A 557 -26.95 -2.00 -11.25
N SER A 558 -27.62 -1.38 -10.27
CA SER A 558 -29.05 -1.14 -10.28
C SER A 558 -29.44 0.04 -11.16
N SER A 559 -30.69 0.02 -11.61
CA SER A 559 -31.36 1.17 -12.21
C SER A 559 -32.24 1.88 -11.18
N GLN A 560 -32.58 3.15 -11.44
CA GLN A 560 -33.50 3.91 -10.59
C GLN A 560 -34.70 4.43 -11.40
N GLU A 561 -35.90 4.28 -10.84
CA GLU A 561 -37.14 4.77 -11.44
C GLU A 561 -38.11 5.20 -10.33
N ALA A 562 -38.56 6.46 -10.35
CA ALA A 562 -39.55 7.01 -9.41
C ALA A 562 -39.25 6.72 -7.92
N GLY A 563 -38.00 6.92 -7.49
CA GLY A 563 -37.57 6.69 -6.11
C GLY A 563 -37.35 5.21 -5.72
N MET A 564 -37.57 4.27 -6.64
CA MET A 564 -37.31 2.84 -6.47
C MET A 564 -35.97 2.47 -7.13
N THR A 565 -35.09 1.71 -6.46
CA THR A 565 -34.00 1.02 -7.17
C THR A 565 -34.41 -0.39 -7.57
N LYS A 566 -34.01 -0.81 -8.78
CA LYS A 566 -34.31 -2.11 -9.36
C LYS A 566 -33.02 -2.81 -9.77
N LEU A 567 -32.87 -4.07 -9.40
CA LEU A 567 -31.69 -4.87 -9.77
C LEU A 567 -32.07 -6.31 -10.10
N ASP A 568 -31.68 -6.74 -11.30
CA ASP A 568 -31.87 -8.11 -11.77
C ASP A 568 -30.71 -9.01 -11.32
N VAL A 569 -31.03 -10.23 -10.90
CA VAL A 569 -30.03 -11.25 -10.54
C VAL A 569 -29.08 -11.55 -11.72
N ALA A 570 -29.59 -11.48 -12.95
CA ALA A 570 -28.79 -11.68 -14.16
C ALA A 570 -27.69 -10.60 -14.32
N THR A 571 -27.97 -9.35 -13.98
CA THR A 571 -26.99 -8.25 -14.05
C THR A 571 -25.83 -8.46 -13.09
N VAL A 572 -26.14 -8.90 -11.86
CA VAL A 572 -25.12 -9.26 -10.86
C VAL A 572 -24.29 -10.45 -11.34
N THR A 573 -24.95 -11.51 -11.81
CA THR A 573 -24.27 -12.72 -12.31
C THR A 573 -23.34 -12.42 -13.49
N ALA A 574 -23.78 -11.56 -14.42
CA ALA A 574 -22.96 -11.13 -15.55
C ALA A 574 -21.77 -10.25 -15.15
N SER A 575 -21.92 -9.48 -14.06
CA SER A 575 -20.86 -8.61 -13.53
C SER A 575 -19.86 -9.35 -12.65
N ASP A 576 -20.22 -10.53 -12.12
CA ASP A 576 -19.36 -11.38 -11.28
C ASP A 576 -18.64 -12.49 -12.10
N TRP A 577 -18.25 -12.19 -13.34
CA TRP A 577 -17.57 -13.16 -14.22
C TRP A 577 -16.26 -13.69 -13.63
N LEU A 578 -15.56 -12.88 -12.84
CA LEU A 578 -14.52 -13.32 -11.92
C LEU A 578 -15.13 -13.42 -10.52
N ALA A 579 -15.38 -14.64 -10.07
CA ALA A 579 -16.12 -14.91 -8.84
C ALA A 579 -15.59 -14.11 -7.65
N GLY A 580 -16.52 -13.46 -6.94
CA GLY A 580 -16.23 -12.64 -5.76
C GLY A 580 -15.97 -11.16 -6.08
N THR A 581 -15.94 -10.75 -7.34
CA THR A 581 -15.77 -9.34 -7.76
C THR A 581 -16.87 -8.45 -7.21
N VAL A 582 -18.13 -8.85 -7.37
CA VAL A 582 -19.27 -8.07 -6.85
C VAL A 582 -19.24 -8.07 -5.34
N ALA A 583 -19.01 -9.22 -4.69
CA ALA A 583 -18.91 -9.27 -3.23
C ALA A 583 -17.79 -8.35 -2.69
N ALA A 584 -16.64 -8.27 -3.37
CA ALA A 584 -15.54 -7.38 -2.99
C ALA A 584 -15.90 -5.89 -3.09
N ILE A 585 -16.73 -5.50 -4.06
CA ILE A 585 -17.22 -4.11 -4.22
C ILE A 585 -18.19 -3.74 -3.10
N TYR A 586 -19.17 -4.60 -2.82
CA TYR A 586 -20.30 -4.28 -1.93
C TYR A 586 -20.09 -4.71 -0.47
N ALA A 587 -19.01 -5.44 -0.18
CA ALA A 587 -18.57 -5.86 1.15
C ALA A 587 -19.73 -6.40 2.00
N PRO A 588 -20.25 -7.60 1.70
CA PRO A 588 -21.35 -8.20 2.46
C PRO A 588 -20.94 -8.45 3.92
N GLU A 589 -21.91 -8.39 4.81
CA GLU A 589 -21.70 -8.53 6.26
C GLU A 589 -21.48 -9.99 6.70
N ALA A 590 -21.94 -10.95 5.90
CA ALA A 590 -21.78 -12.37 6.20
C ALA A 590 -20.34 -12.82 5.93
N ALA A 591 -19.74 -13.53 6.90
CA ALA A 591 -18.38 -14.09 6.80
C ALA A 591 -18.27 -15.27 5.81
N ASP A 592 -19.38 -15.69 5.20
CA ASP A 592 -19.40 -16.78 4.23
C ASP A 592 -19.17 -16.22 2.82
N SER A 593 -18.06 -16.61 2.21
CA SER A 593 -17.53 -16.04 0.95
C SER A 593 -18.34 -16.43 -0.30
N THR A 594 -19.52 -17.03 -0.15
CA THR A 594 -20.36 -17.49 -1.26
C THR A 594 -21.84 -17.25 -0.99
N LEU A 595 -22.27 -15.99 -1.05
CA LEU A 595 -23.70 -15.68 -1.18
C LEU A 595 -24.22 -16.23 -2.51
N ASP A 596 -25.42 -16.81 -2.49
CA ASP A 596 -26.09 -17.13 -3.75
C ASP A 596 -26.35 -15.85 -4.57
N PRO A 597 -26.44 -15.93 -5.91
CA PRO A 597 -26.58 -14.73 -6.74
C PRO A 597 -27.84 -13.89 -6.43
N ALA A 598 -28.91 -14.51 -5.94
CA ALA A 598 -30.14 -13.81 -5.62
C ALA A 598 -30.01 -13.00 -4.32
N GLU A 599 -29.39 -13.56 -3.27
CA GLU A 599 -29.11 -12.85 -2.03
C GLU A 599 -28.03 -11.77 -2.24
N LEU A 600 -27.02 -12.03 -3.09
CA LEU A 600 -26.05 -11.00 -3.46
C LEU A 600 -26.74 -9.83 -4.17
N ALA A 601 -27.63 -10.09 -5.14
CA ALA A 601 -28.40 -9.04 -5.81
C ALA A 601 -29.31 -8.26 -4.86
N ARG A 602 -29.96 -8.95 -3.91
CA ARG A 602 -30.75 -8.29 -2.85
C ARG A 602 -29.90 -7.30 -2.06
N LEU A 603 -28.73 -7.73 -1.61
CA LEU A 603 -27.80 -6.92 -0.84
C LEU A 603 -27.29 -5.73 -1.65
N VAL A 604 -26.88 -5.95 -2.90
CA VAL A 604 -26.43 -4.87 -3.81
C VAL A 604 -27.54 -3.83 -3.99
N ALA A 605 -28.79 -4.25 -4.21
CA ALA A 605 -29.92 -3.32 -4.40
C ALA A 605 -30.15 -2.43 -3.16
N ILE A 606 -30.09 -3.01 -1.96
CA ILE A 606 -30.21 -2.26 -0.69
C ILE A 606 -29.05 -1.29 -0.54
N LYS A 607 -27.82 -1.77 -0.74
CA LYS A 607 -26.60 -0.97 -0.55
C LYS A 607 -26.53 0.18 -1.53
N GLU A 608 -26.86 -0.01 -2.80
CA GLU A 608 -26.88 1.07 -3.79
C GLU A 608 -27.99 2.09 -3.56
N HIS A 609 -29.18 1.65 -3.14
CA HIS A 609 -30.27 2.55 -2.78
C HIS A 609 -29.81 3.54 -1.68
N MET A 610 -29.17 3.01 -0.64
CA MET A 610 -28.73 3.79 0.52
C MET A 610 -27.43 4.55 0.29
N ALA A 611 -26.49 3.98 -0.47
CA ALA A 611 -25.27 4.65 -0.92
C ALA A 611 -25.61 5.94 -1.67
N ARG A 612 -26.61 5.89 -2.56
CA ARG A 612 -27.09 7.07 -3.27
C ARG A 612 -27.71 8.11 -2.35
N ARG A 613 -28.52 7.67 -1.37
CA ARG A 613 -29.18 8.55 -0.40
C ARG A 613 -28.17 9.25 0.54
N TRP A 614 -27.10 8.56 0.90
CA TRP A 614 -26.07 9.08 1.81
C TRP A 614 -24.82 9.59 1.09
N GLU A 615 -24.73 9.48 -0.23
CA GLU A 615 -23.53 9.86 -0.99
C GLU A 615 -22.25 9.24 -0.42
N ILE A 616 -22.32 7.95 -0.07
CA ILE A 616 -21.18 7.15 0.42
C ILE A 616 -21.01 5.91 -0.46
N HIS A 617 -19.81 5.35 -0.51
CA HIS A 617 -19.59 4.12 -1.26
C HIS A 617 -20.40 2.95 -0.65
N PRO A 618 -21.04 2.10 -1.47
CA PRO A 618 -21.94 1.05 -0.99
C PRO A 618 -21.28 0.03 -0.05
N SER A 619 -19.96 -0.15 -0.11
CA SER A 619 -19.22 -0.99 0.85
C SER A 619 -19.35 -0.53 2.31
N TRP A 620 -19.80 0.70 2.56
CA TRP A 620 -20.01 1.26 3.90
C TRP A 620 -21.46 1.16 4.37
N VAL A 621 -22.38 0.65 3.56
CA VAL A 621 -23.77 0.45 3.96
C VAL A 621 -23.92 -0.90 4.66
N ARG A 622 -24.67 -0.94 5.77
CA ARG A 622 -24.95 -2.12 6.59
C ARG A 622 -26.45 -2.35 6.71
N GLY A 623 -26.92 -3.53 6.32
CA GLY A 623 -28.33 -3.92 6.48
C GLY A 623 -28.55 -4.86 7.66
N GLU A 624 -29.31 -4.45 8.67
CA GLU A 624 -29.63 -5.24 9.87
C GLU A 624 -31.14 -5.44 10.03
N GLY A 625 -31.51 -6.66 10.46
CA GLY A 625 -32.89 -7.02 10.79
C GLY A 625 -33.79 -7.28 9.57
N ARG A 626 -34.62 -8.32 9.68
CA ARG A 626 -35.68 -8.63 8.70
C ARG A 626 -37.03 -8.56 9.42
N GLY A 627 -37.76 -7.47 9.24
CA GLY A 627 -39.15 -7.37 9.67
C GLY A 627 -40.06 -7.80 8.53
N ALA A 628 -40.93 -8.80 8.73
CA ALA A 628 -41.91 -9.16 7.71
C ALA A 628 -42.98 -8.06 7.59
N ARG A 629 -43.26 -7.61 6.36
CA ARG A 629 -44.37 -6.69 6.07
C ARG A 629 -45.27 -7.32 5.00
N GLY A 630 -46.11 -8.25 5.44
CA GLY A 630 -46.91 -9.10 4.55
C GLY A 630 -46.12 -10.28 4.00
N GLU A 631 -46.70 -11.01 3.05
CA GLU A 631 -46.12 -12.26 2.50
C GLU A 631 -44.98 -12.02 1.49
N ASP A 632 -44.94 -10.87 0.80
CA ASP A 632 -44.04 -10.60 -0.34
C ASP A 632 -43.02 -9.47 -0.13
N ALA A 633 -43.01 -8.82 1.04
CA ALA A 633 -42.14 -7.69 1.31
C ALA A 633 -41.56 -7.73 2.72
N GLU A 634 -40.33 -7.27 2.85
CA GLU A 634 -39.64 -7.13 4.13
C GLU A 634 -39.21 -5.68 4.35
N VAL A 635 -39.09 -5.32 5.61
CA VAL A 635 -38.51 -4.05 6.06
C VAL A 635 -37.13 -4.36 6.62
N VAL A 636 -36.13 -3.67 6.07
CA VAL A 636 -34.72 -3.78 6.47
C VAL A 636 -34.30 -2.47 7.10
N THR A 637 -33.70 -2.52 8.29
CA THR A 637 -33.08 -1.34 8.89
C THR A 637 -31.66 -1.21 8.35
N VAL A 638 -31.30 -0.02 7.89
CA VAL A 638 -30.02 0.24 7.24
C VAL A 638 -29.27 1.31 8.02
N SER A 639 -27.98 1.07 8.24
CA SER A 639 -27.05 1.96 8.95
C SER A 639 -25.73 2.08 8.19
N SER A 640 -24.85 2.98 8.63
CA SER A 640 -23.48 3.07 8.15
C SER A 640 -22.57 3.67 9.20
N PRO A 641 -21.35 3.15 9.38
CA PRO A 641 -20.37 3.75 10.29
C PRO A 641 -19.85 5.11 9.78
N MET A 642 -20.00 5.41 8.49
CA MET A 642 -19.68 6.75 7.95
C MET A 642 -20.72 7.80 8.32
N VAL A 643 -21.96 7.39 8.63
CA VAL A 643 -23.04 8.28 9.08
C VAL A 643 -23.70 7.72 10.34
N PRO A 644 -22.95 7.65 11.45
CA PRO A 644 -23.30 6.79 12.60
C PRO A 644 -24.59 7.20 13.32
N LEU A 645 -25.08 8.43 13.10
CA LEU A 645 -26.32 8.93 13.69
C LEU A 645 -27.50 8.85 12.72
N ASN A 646 -27.31 8.36 11.50
CA ASN A 646 -28.37 8.26 10.50
C ASN A 646 -28.70 6.78 10.29
N GLN A 647 -29.96 6.43 10.55
CA GLN A 647 -30.54 5.13 10.20
C GLN A 647 -31.74 5.35 9.29
N ALA A 648 -32.02 4.36 8.44
CA ALA A 648 -33.17 4.35 7.57
C ALA A 648 -33.84 2.97 7.60
N GLN A 649 -35.11 2.93 7.19
CA GLN A 649 -35.80 1.69 6.92
C GLN A 649 -36.14 1.66 5.44
N VAL A 650 -35.90 0.52 4.80
CA VAL A 650 -36.22 0.30 3.39
C VAL A 650 -37.15 -0.90 3.27
N ILE A 651 -38.06 -0.83 2.31
CA ILE A 651 -38.92 -1.94 1.91
C ILE A 651 -38.26 -2.64 0.74
N VAL A 652 -38.05 -3.94 0.89
CA VAL A 652 -37.43 -4.81 -0.11
C VAL A 652 -38.47 -5.80 -0.58
N ARG A 653 -38.64 -5.91 -1.90
CA ARG A 653 -39.58 -6.83 -2.55
C ARG A 653 -38.87 -7.57 -3.68
N ARG A 654 -39.22 -8.83 -3.88
CA ARG A 654 -38.80 -9.61 -5.04
C ARG A 654 -39.96 -9.74 -6.03
N GLU A 655 -39.69 -9.49 -7.31
CA GLU A 655 -40.60 -9.74 -8.43
C GLU A 655 -39.88 -10.61 -9.46
N GLY A 656 -40.15 -11.92 -9.45
CA GLY A 656 -39.39 -12.87 -10.27
C GLY A 656 -37.90 -12.89 -9.88
N ASP A 657 -37.02 -12.52 -10.81
CA ASP A 657 -35.56 -12.41 -10.60
C ASP A 657 -35.09 -10.95 -10.45
N THR A 658 -35.99 -10.05 -10.11
CA THR A 658 -35.70 -8.63 -9.87
C THR A 658 -35.95 -8.27 -8.41
N TRP A 659 -35.02 -7.55 -7.81
CA TRP A 659 -35.17 -6.93 -6.49
C TRP A 659 -35.56 -5.46 -6.61
N LEU A 660 -36.53 -5.05 -5.80
CA LEU A 660 -37.06 -3.69 -5.72
C LEU A 660 -36.83 -3.15 -4.31
N VAL A 661 -36.20 -1.97 -4.22
CA VAL A 661 -35.92 -1.30 -2.94
C VAL A 661 -36.40 0.15 -2.95
N ARG A 662 -37.13 0.54 -1.92
CA ARG A 662 -37.56 1.94 -1.66
C ARG A 662 -37.55 2.25 -0.17
N ASP A 663 -37.55 3.54 0.18
CA ASP A 663 -37.71 3.99 1.56
C ASP A 663 -39.06 3.54 2.18
N ASP A 664 -39.02 3.23 3.49
CA ASP A 664 -40.19 3.00 4.33
C ASP A 664 -40.66 4.31 5.01
N GLY A 665 -41.26 5.22 4.23
CA GLY A 665 -41.81 6.49 4.72
C GLY A 665 -42.16 7.46 3.58
N GLU A 666 -42.99 8.48 3.86
CA GLU A 666 -43.20 9.59 2.92
C GLU A 666 -41.89 10.37 2.72
N GLU A 667 -41.62 10.78 1.47
CA GLU A 667 -40.41 11.46 0.95
C GLU A 667 -39.94 12.73 1.73
N SER A 668 -40.59 13.09 2.83
CA SER A 668 -40.39 14.33 3.58
C SER A 668 -40.08 14.19 5.08
N ALA A 669 -39.99 12.97 5.64
CA ALA A 669 -39.53 12.82 7.03
C ALA A 669 -38.00 13.00 7.09
N PRO A 670 -37.46 14.00 7.83
CA PRO A 670 -36.01 14.17 7.96
C PRO A 670 -35.44 12.88 8.54
N ALA A 671 -34.42 12.32 7.86
CA ALA A 671 -33.69 11.13 8.29
C ALA A 671 -33.53 11.15 9.81
N GLY A 672 -34.16 10.19 10.49
CA GLY A 672 -34.23 10.19 11.94
C GLY A 672 -32.81 10.14 12.49
N LEU A 673 -32.33 11.25 13.05
CA LEU A 673 -31.09 11.24 13.81
C LEU A 673 -31.30 10.30 15.00
N ASP A 674 -30.64 9.14 14.97
CA ASP A 674 -30.56 8.25 16.10
C ASP A 674 -29.56 8.83 17.10
N LEU A 675 -30.10 9.56 18.07
CA LEU A 675 -29.33 10.15 19.16
C LEU A 675 -29.24 9.22 20.39
N SER A 676 -29.67 7.96 20.29
CA SER A 676 -29.69 7.05 21.44
C SER A 676 -28.30 6.81 22.03
N ALA A 677 -27.27 6.68 21.18
CA ALA A 677 -25.88 6.55 21.61
C ALA A 677 -25.35 7.81 22.30
N VAL A 678 -25.67 8.99 21.75
CA VAL A 678 -25.32 10.29 22.34
C VAL A 678 -26.01 10.47 23.69
N GLN A 679 -27.30 10.13 23.76
CA GLN A 679 -28.10 10.19 24.97
C GLN A 679 -27.51 9.30 26.07
N ARG A 680 -27.15 8.05 25.73
CA ARG A 680 -26.52 7.10 26.64
C ARG A 680 -25.21 7.65 27.20
N PHE A 681 -24.34 8.17 26.33
CA PHE A 681 -23.09 8.79 26.73
C PHE A 681 -23.29 9.95 27.73
N TRP A 682 -24.21 10.87 27.46
CA TRP A 682 -24.49 12.00 28.37
C TRP A 682 -25.05 11.54 29.72
N ARG A 683 -25.90 10.53 29.73
CA ARG A 683 -26.43 9.95 30.97
C ARG A 683 -25.34 9.29 31.80
N GLU A 684 -24.50 8.47 31.18
CA GLU A 684 -23.47 7.69 31.87
C GLU A 684 -22.29 8.55 32.33
N ARG A 685 -21.82 9.48 31.49
CA ARG A 685 -20.57 10.21 31.73
C ARG A 685 -20.76 11.56 32.41
N ALA A 686 -21.90 12.20 32.19
CA ALA A 686 -22.22 13.52 32.76
C ALA A 686 -23.34 13.49 33.82
N ASN A 687 -23.88 12.31 34.14
CA ASN A 687 -24.99 12.12 35.08
C ASN A 687 -26.20 13.03 34.77
N ALA A 688 -26.45 13.31 33.49
CA ALA A 688 -27.45 14.28 33.04
C ALA A 688 -28.84 13.66 32.80
N GLY A 689 -29.08 12.43 33.26
CA GLY A 689 -30.31 11.70 32.98
C GLY A 689 -31.59 12.35 33.49
N GLY A 690 -32.55 12.58 32.59
CA GLY A 690 -33.85 13.18 32.90
C GLY A 690 -33.77 14.68 33.24
N THR A 691 -32.70 15.35 32.83
CA THR A 691 -32.50 16.79 33.09
C THR A 691 -32.95 17.65 31.90
N ALA A 692 -33.33 18.90 32.18
CA ALA A 692 -33.63 19.87 31.12
C ALA A 692 -32.44 20.14 30.18
N VAL A 693 -31.19 19.91 30.64
CA VAL A 693 -29.97 20.05 29.83
C VAL A 693 -29.90 18.94 28.77
N GLU A 694 -30.23 17.70 29.13
CA GLU A 694 -30.33 16.57 28.20
C GLU A 694 -31.39 16.84 27.13
N ASP A 695 -32.61 17.22 27.55
CA ASP A 695 -33.73 17.49 26.65
C ASP A 695 -33.41 18.62 25.67
N MET A 696 -32.87 19.74 26.16
CA MET A 696 -32.48 20.88 25.33
C MET A 696 -31.37 20.48 24.34
N THR A 697 -30.36 19.73 24.78
CA THR A 697 -29.26 19.27 23.91
C THR A 697 -29.79 18.40 22.78
N LEU A 698 -30.59 17.38 23.10
CA LEU A 698 -31.18 16.48 22.09
C LEU A 698 -32.13 17.22 21.15
N ALA A 699 -32.91 18.18 21.64
CA ALA A 699 -33.78 19.01 20.81
C ALA A 699 -32.99 19.90 19.84
N LEU A 700 -31.91 20.53 20.32
CA LEU A 700 -31.00 21.32 19.49
C LEU A 700 -30.33 20.47 18.42
N MET A 701 -29.84 19.27 18.78
CA MET A 701 -29.27 18.33 17.82
C MET A 701 -30.28 17.95 16.74
N ARG A 702 -31.51 17.55 17.10
CA ARG A 702 -32.56 17.25 16.10
C ARG A 702 -32.90 18.45 15.22
N ARG A 703 -32.82 19.66 15.76
CA ARG A 703 -33.17 20.89 15.03
C ARG A 703 -32.08 21.29 14.02
N PHE A 704 -30.82 21.28 14.45
CA PHE A 704 -29.70 21.90 13.74
C PHE A 704 -28.72 20.92 13.11
N ILE A 705 -28.64 19.69 13.61
CA ILE A 705 -27.83 18.64 13.00
C ILE A 705 -28.72 17.91 12.00
N ARG A 706 -28.14 17.59 10.84
CA ARG A 706 -28.78 16.77 9.81
C ARG A 706 -28.04 15.46 9.60
N ARG A 707 -26.72 15.54 9.68
CA ARG A 707 -25.80 14.44 9.44
C ARG A 707 -24.51 14.68 10.22
N VAL A 708 -23.91 13.60 10.68
CA VAL A 708 -22.53 13.56 11.18
C VAL A 708 -21.79 12.58 10.30
N GLU A 709 -20.66 12.99 9.75
CA GLU A 709 -19.86 12.17 8.85
C GLU A 709 -18.54 11.80 9.53
N ILE A 710 -18.18 10.52 9.47
CA ILE A 710 -16.86 10.03 9.86
C ILE A 710 -16.15 9.62 8.57
N ALA A 711 -15.11 10.37 8.21
CA ALA A 711 -14.36 10.17 6.97
C ALA A 711 -13.57 8.85 6.97
N ASP A 712 -13.06 8.44 8.13
CA ASP A 712 -12.33 7.18 8.34
C ASP A 712 -12.90 6.45 9.56
N PRO A 713 -13.98 5.66 9.39
CA PRO A 713 -14.60 4.97 10.51
C PRO A 713 -13.70 3.93 11.18
N ASP A 714 -12.84 3.27 10.41
CA ASP A 714 -11.92 2.25 10.93
C ASP A 714 -10.81 2.91 11.76
N GLY A 715 -10.22 3.99 11.25
CA GLY A 715 -9.28 4.81 12.00
C GLY A 715 -9.90 5.40 13.26
N PHE A 716 -11.13 5.93 13.19
CA PHE A 716 -11.86 6.44 14.35
C PHE A 716 -12.13 5.34 15.38
N ALA A 717 -12.53 4.14 14.96
CA ALA A 717 -12.74 3.00 15.84
C ALA A 717 -11.43 2.54 16.51
N ALA A 718 -10.30 2.57 15.79
CA ALA A 718 -8.98 2.24 16.32
C ALA A 718 -8.46 3.22 17.39
N LEU A 719 -9.08 4.41 17.51
CA LEU A 719 -8.79 5.36 18.59
C LEU A 719 -9.53 5.05 19.90
N ASN A 720 -10.49 4.12 19.88
CA ASN A 720 -11.27 3.80 21.08
C ASN A 720 -10.38 3.38 22.26
N GLY A 721 -10.61 3.98 23.43
CA GLY A 721 -9.79 3.73 24.63
C GLY A 721 -8.41 4.40 24.63
N ARG A 722 -8.03 5.14 23.59
CA ARG A 722 -6.76 5.87 23.51
C ARG A 722 -6.96 7.35 23.87
N GLY A 723 -5.97 7.96 24.49
CA GLY A 723 -5.93 9.41 24.64
C GLY A 723 -5.77 10.05 23.27
N VAL A 724 -6.73 10.86 22.86
CA VAL A 724 -6.72 11.56 21.57
C VAL A 724 -6.66 13.07 21.78
N LEU A 725 -5.86 13.75 20.97
CA LEU A 725 -5.88 15.20 20.89
C LEU A 725 -7.03 15.60 19.96
N TYR A 726 -8.08 16.17 20.52
CA TYR A 726 -9.17 16.75 19.73
C TYR A 726 -8.75 18.16 19.28
N LEU A 727 -8.54 18.33 17.99
CA LEU A 727 -8.28 19.63 17.35
C LEU A 727 -9.61 20.12 16.78
N ALA A 728 -10.22 21.09 17.46
CA ALA A 728 -11.47 21.72 17.05
C ALA A 728 -11.21 22.98 16.22
#